data_AF-A0A7Y5H9E0-F1
#
_entry.id   AF-A0A7Y5H9E0-F1
#
_cell.length_a   1.000
_cell.length_b   1.000
_cell.length_c   1.000
_cell.angle_alpha   90.00
_cell.angle_beta   90.00
_cell.angle_gamma   90.00
#
_symmetry.space_group_name_H-M   'P 1'
#
loop_
_entity.id
_entity.type
_entity.pdbx_description
1 polymer ?
#
loop_
_entity_poly.entity_id
_entity_poly.type
_entity_poly.pdbx_seq_one_letter_code
_entity_poly.pdbx_strand_id
1 'polypeptide(L)'
;VARALADFGEAPGAAVEAAYSAAGDEAPLLTPELLDMVQRHLPANPEKGWEFFGRAVRTLPGLFTKERLDGLCALAETGPGSLMNMLNLLRQQQPERAGEMIGRLVPLMHRFPKEGIHAVYYGFQREEDHMTPGIIDAVCAGFAGDAYNAYSILGNLVERRPDLLGRPQIEAALRNIPHATNYAFGFFRHLLEKSPTWTEECTMALFECLALEPVNRAHVRKEEIEKLLWISEAAHIRTGLEEALRKPPRVGSRRARALMAILFRQASRSKRHVLIEALTHAAVSITWSDRNWTPLWDFLMFIIDNSPGESVSTAAAEQFLEGALQLSFVAVNGAEHDAFLKKLDLRDPPEAPFPPQADFLADDAELVALHRVVAALGARFGVESRLKPLDRFLSRMQDDEIELTAIGPRIESATGERRERMLEREKALNRRAAWRLNPEYARAFRDPAAERRLPPEAAEFMRHERRDLIRAMMDALRAEAIRIAVTSLDTLRMDLYRTRLRHELGEDRDFSTIEPRILPALLFFRAVSHLRKSSKWLRRLILDALEGKPHDWMRSEPPVLEWAARVKAAFPEVRIERWRAAFERRVDYRRGDARKEKLRRQEADLAQARGLLAKAGVKPEEGLEELRSQVAALRAQVPPPPVPEAPDSTGPGEPPPAPPVDPAILDEIEMNLTRVEASRNTPESEYEGEILFVVETDPFEVLYMGEYGFASCLSLRGSNAWGAVSNAIDIDKVIVWAKEPGGNVVGRRLLVLTDTGILSFRTYTNRHGLTLDAAFDSFIEEYARHVGAPLTRGRGPGPLLSDQWYDDVAI
;
A
#
# COMPACT_ATOMS: atom_id res chain seq x y z
N VAL A 1 18.71 47.13 -42.97
CA VAL A 1 17.37 47.67 -42.64
C VAL A 1 16.63 48.20 -43.86
N ALA A 2 17.05 49.30 -44.50
CA ALA A 2 16.34 49.89 -45.66
C ALA A 2 16.02 48.91 -46.79
N ARG A 3 16.94 47.98 -47.11
CA ARG A 3 16.72 46.92 -48.11
C ARG A 3 15.64 45.91 -47.69
N ALA A 4 15.73 45.38 -46.46
CA ALA A 4 14.71 44.49 -45.90
C ALA A 4 13.33 45.16 -45.83
N LEU A 5 13.27 46.46 -45.50
CA LEU A 5 12.02 47.24 -45.47
C LEU A 5 11.33 47.34 -46.83
N ALA A 6 12.10 47.40 -47.94
CA ALA A 6 11.54 47.43 -49.29
C ALA A 6 10.92 46.08 -49.69
N ASP A 7 11.50 44.97 -49.23
CA ASP A 7 11.13 43.61 -49.64
C ASP A 7 9.84 43.08 -48.98
N PHE A 8 9.40 43.69 -47.86
CA PHE A 8 8.17 43.27 -47.15
C PHE A 8 6.88 43.42 -47.97
N GLY A 9 6.88 44.29 -48.99
CA GLY A 9 5.74 44.49 -49.87
C GLY A 9 5.55 43.38 -50.91
N GLU A 10 6.63 42.68 -51.30
CA GLU A 10 6.63 41.72 -52.41
C GLU A 10 6.72 40.26 -51.94
N ALA A 11 7.51 39.99 -50.90
CA ALA A 11 7.74 38.63 -50.38
C ALA A 11 7.84 38.63 -48.84
N PRO A 12 6.72 38.83 -48.12
CA PRO A 12 6.74 39.11 -46.68
C PRO A 12 7.40 38.01 -45.83
N GLY A 13 7.26 36.74 -46.20
CA GLY A 13 7.93 35.63 -45.48
C GLY A 13 9.45 35.63 -45.64
N ALA A 14 9.96 35.90 -46.85
CA ALA A 14 11.38 36.04 -47.13
C ALA A 14 11.96 37.31 -46.48
N ALA A 15 11.17 38.38 -46.42
CA ALA A 15 11.57 39.61 -45.73
C ALA A 15 11.71 39.43 -44.21
N VAL A 16 10.82 38.64 -43.57
CA VAL A 16 10.97 38.26 -42.14
C VAL A 16 12.25 37.44 -41.92
N GLU A 17 12.55 36.47 -42.79
CA GLU A 17 13.78 35.68 -42.71
C GLU A 17 15.04 36.50 -42.94
N ALA A 18 15.00 37.44 -43.90
CA ALA A 18 16.08 38.38 -44.14
C ALA A 18 16.27 39.33 -42.96
N ALA A 19 15.20 39.82 -42.33
CA ALA A 19 15.26 40.63 -41.12
C ALA A 19 15.86 39.85 -39.94
N TYR A 20 15.45 38.60 -39.74
CA TYR A 20 16.04 37.69 -38.77
C TYR A 20 17.54 37.49 -38.99
N SER A 21 17.94 37.16 -40.23
CA SER A 21 19.34 36.90 -40.60
C SER A 21 20.21 38.15 -40.50
N ALA A 22 19.67 39.31 -40.88
CA ALA A 22 20.40 40.57 -40.92
C ALA A 22 20.52 41.22 -39.53
N ALA A 23 19.48 41.18 -38.70
CA ALA A 23 19.53 41.83 -37.39
C ALA A 23 20.47 41.11 -36.42
N GLY A 24 20.60 39.77 -36.52
CA GLY A 24 21.52 38.99 -35.68
C GLY A 24 21.36 39.32 -34.19
N ASP A 25 22.49 39.52 -33.51
CA ASP A 25 22.58 40.12 -32.16
C ASP A 25 22.99 41.61 -32.22
N GLU A 26 22.99 42.23 -33.40
CA GLU A 26 23.48 43.59 -33.61
C GLU A 26 22.44 44.64 -33.21
N ALA A 27 22.59 45.19 -32.00
CA ALA A 27 21.72 46.25 -31.46
C ALA A 27 21.40 47.40 -32.45
N PRO A 28 22.34 47.92 -33.27
CA PRO A 28 22.05 49.02 -34.19
C PRO A 28 21.02 48.70 -35.28
N LEU A 29 20.79 47.42 -35.58
CA LEU A 29 19.88 46.97 -36.64
C LEU A 29 18.45 46.74 -36.14
N LEU A 30 18.26 46.66 -34.82
CA LEU A 30 16.96 46.48 -34.17
C LEU A 30 16.28 47.85 -33.96
N THR A 31 15.69 48.41 -35.02
CA THR A 31 14.96 49.69 -34.93
C THR A 31 13.46 49.48 -34.68
N PRO A 32 12.74 50.44 -34.07
CA PRO A 32 11.28 50.36 -33.90
C PRO A 32 10.53 50.02 -35.19
N GLU A 33 10.94 50.61 -36.31
CA GLU A 33 10.31 50.41 -37.62
C GLU A 33 10.50 48.98 -38.13
N LEU A 34 11.68 48.40 -37.93
CA LEU A 34 11.94 47.02 -38.29
C LEU A 34 11.10 46.05 -37.45
N LEU A 35 10.99 46.31 -36.14
CA LEU A 35 10.15 45.51 -35.24
C LEU A 35 8.67 45.57 -35.67
N ASP A 36 8.14 46.75 -35.99
CA ASP A 36 6.75 46.92 -36.41
C ASP A 36 6.47 46.24 -37.76
N MET A 37 7.44 46.25 -38.68
CA MET A 37 7.34 45.54 -39.95
C MET A 37 7.36 44.02 -39.77
N VAL A 38 8.31 43.49 -38.99
CA VAL A 38 8.34 42.06 -38.69
C VAL A 38 7.06 41.63 -37.96
N GLN A 39 6.53 42.46 -37.06
CA GLN A 39 5.28 42.17 -36.34
C GLN A 39 4.09 42.08 -37.30
N ARG A 40 3.94 43.04 -38.21
CA ARG A 40 2.85 43.05 -39.19
C ARG A 40 2.86 41.82 -40.10
N HIS A 41 4.06 41.35 -40.45
CA HIS A 41 4.26 40.23 -41.36
C HIS A 41 4.60 38.91 -40.67
N LEU A 42 4.54 38.87 -39.34
CA LEU A 42 4.80 37.67 -38.53
C LEU A 42 3.99 36.45 -39.00
N PRO A 43 2.69 36.55 -39.34
CA PRO A 43 1.94 35.39 -39.85
C PRO A 43 2.48 34.79 -41.15
N ALA A 44 3.28 35.53 -41.94
CA ALA A 44 3.86 35.05 -43.19
C ALA A 44 5.08 34.14 -42.96
N ASN A 45 5.75 34.24 -41.81
CA ASN A 45 6.83 33.33 -41.39
C ASN A 45 6.94 33.31 -39.85
N PRO A 46 6.03 32.62 -39.15
CA PRO A 46 5.95 32.67 -37.69
C PRO A 46 7.22 32.18 -37.00
N GLU A 47 7.85 31.11 -37.49
CA GLU A 47 9.07 30.54 -36.91
C GLU A 47 10.18 31.58 -36.83
N LYS A 48 10.56 32.18 -37.97
CA LYS A 48 11.64 33.17 -38.02
C LYS A 48 11.26 34.49 -37.36
N GLY A 49 9.99 34.89 -37.43
CA GLY A 49 9.54 36.11 -36.78
C GLY A 49 9.59 36.01 -35.25
N TRP A 50 9.18 34.88 -34.66
CA TRP A 50 9.31 34.67 -33.21
C TRP A 50 10.77 34.51 -32.76
N GLU A 51 11.62 33.84 -33.56
CA GLU A 51 13.07 33.81 -33.30
C GLU A 51 13.68 35.22 -33.32
N PHE A 52 13.29 36.05 -34.30
CA PHE A 52 13.72 37.46 -34.39
C PHE A 52 13.34 38.24 -33.12
N PHE A 53 12.07 38.17 -32.69
CA PHE A 53 11.64 38.87 -31.49
C PHE A 53 12.31 38.34 -30.22
N GLY A 54 12.54 37.02 -30.12
CA GLY A 54 13.26 36.42 -29.01
C GLY A 54 14.70 36.93 -28.88
N ARG A 55 15.40 37.20 -29.99
CA ARG A 55 16.71 37.87 -29.99
C ARG A 55 16.58 39.35 -29.65
N ALA A 56 15.63 40.04 -30.27
CA ALA A 56 15.42 41.46 -30.06
C ALA A 56 15.14 41.81 -28.59
N VAL A 57 14.35 40.99 -27.89
CA VAL A 57 14.13 41.14 -26.44
C VAL A 57 15.44 41.08 -25.68
N ARG A 58 16.33 40.12 -25.98
CA ARG A 58 17.59 39.95 -25.25
C ARG A 58 18.53 41.12 -25.45
N THR A 59 18.55 41.69 -26.65
CA THR A 59 19.49 42.74 -27.04
C THR A 59 19.00 44.14 -26.66
N LEU A 60 17.73 44.46 -26.89
CA LEU A 60 17.14 45.78 -26.65
C LEU A 60 15.73 45.68 -26.03
N PRO A 61 15.60 45.26 -24.76
CA PRO A 61 14.30 45.10 -24.10
C PRO A 61 13.49 46.40 -24.02
N GLY A 62 14.17 47.55 -23.98
CA GLY A 62 13.54 48.88 -23.97
C GLY A 62 12.68 49.19 -25.21
N LEU A 63 12.84 48.45 -26.31
CA LEU A 63 12.00 48.61 -27.49
C LEU A 63 10.63 47.96 -27.36
N PHE A 64 10.36 47.14 -26.35
CA PHE A 64 9.06 46.47 -26.22
C PHE A 64 8.07 47.33 -25.44
N THR A 65 7.54 48.35 -26.11
CA THR A 65 6.50 49.25 -25.55
C THR A 65 5.19 48.50 -25.30
N LYS A 66 4.30 49.13 -24.54
CA LYS A 66 2.97 48.59 -24.24
C LYS A 66 2.20 48.21 -25.50
N GLU A 67 2.17 49.10 -26.49
CA GLU A 67 1.43 48.95 -27.75
C GLU A 67 2.00 47.80 -28.59
N ARG A 68 3.33 47.69 -28.63
CA ARG A 68 4.02 46.61 -29.35
C ARG A 68 3.71 45.26 -28.73
N LEU A 69 3.77 45.18 -27.39
CA LEU A 69 3.41 43.96 -26.65
C LEU A 69 1.95 43.58 -26.85
N ASP A 70 1.02 44.55 -26.85
CA ASP A 70 -0.40 44.28 -27.09
C ASP A 70 -0.63 43.72 -28.50
N GLY A 71 0.04 44.28 -29.50
CA GLY A 71 -0.05 43.76 -30.87
C GLY A 71 0.62 42.40 -31.06
N LEU A 72 1.70 42.09 -30.33
CA LEU A 72 2.29 40.74 -30.31
C LEU A 72 1.37 39.74 -29.59
N CYS A 73 0.68 40.15 -28.52
CA CYS A 73 -0.34 39.33 -27.86
C CYS A 73 -1.53 39.02 -28.76
N ALA A 74 -1.93 39.94 -29.64
CA ALA A 74 -2.95 39.67 -30.65
C ALA A 74 -2.55 38.57 -31.64
N LEU A 75 -1.24 38.39 -31.88
CA LEU A 75 -0.67 37.39 -32.79
C LEU A 75 -0.27 36.08 -32.10
N ALA A 76 -0.60 35.92 -30.81
CA ALA A 76 -0.15 34.79 -30.00
C ALA A 76 -0.48 33.41 -30.58
N GLU A 77 -1.55 33.25 -31.37
CA GLU A 77 -1.90 31.97 -32.03
C GLU A 77 -0.80 31.43 -32.94
N THR A 78 0.05 32.31 -33.48
CA THR A 78 1.14 31.93 -34.39
C THR A 78 2.37 31.38 -33.66
N GLY A 79 2.46 31.50 -32.33
CA GLY A 79 3.59 31.03 -31.53
C GLY A 79 3.46 31.39 -30.05
N PRO A 80 2.49 30.80 -29.33
CA PRO A 80 2.15 31.23 -27.97
C PRO A 80 3.29 30.97 -26.98
N GLY A 81 3.99 29.84 -27.09
CA GLY A 81 5.14 29.53 -26.24
C GLY A 81 6.31 30.51 -26.43
N SER A 82 6.57 30.93 -27.67
CA SER A 82 7.61 31.93 -27.97
C SER A 82 7.29 33.29 -27.35
N LEU A 83 6.04 33.74 -27.48
CA LEU A 83 5.57 34.97 -26.85
C LEU A 83 5.70 34.92 -25.33
N MET A 84 5.26 33.84 -24.69
CA MET A 84 5.34 33.70 -23.23
C MET A 84 6.79 33.66 -22.73
N ASN A 85 7.68 32.99 -23.47
CA ASN A 85 9.11 33.00 -23.18
C ASN A 85 9.70 34.42 -23.32
N MET A 86 9.28 35.18 -24.34
CA MET A 86 9.66 36.58 -24.47
C MET A 86 9.18 37.44 -23.30
N LEU A 87 7.92 37.28 -22.88
CA LEU A 87 7.37 37.99 -21.72
C LEU A 87 8.17 37.66 -20.45
N ASN A 88 8.59 36.41 -20.27
CA ASN A 88 9.46 36.01 -19.16
C ASN A 88 10.85 36.66 -19.23
N LEU A 89 11.47 36.70 -20.42
CA LEU A 89 12.76 37.36 -20.62
C LEU A 89 12.66 38.87 -20.33
N LEU A 90 11.62 39.54 -20.83
CA LEU A 90 11.37 40.96 -20.53
C LEU A 90 11.16 41.19 -19.04
N ARG A 91 10.40 40.32 -18.38
CA ARG A 91 10.19 40.36 -16.92
C ARG A 91 11.51 40.28 -16.15
N GLN A 92 12.42 39.41 -16.57
CA GLN A 92 13.75 39.26 -15.96
C GLN A 92 14.67 40.45 -16.22
N GLN A 93 14.62 41.03 -17.42
CA GLN A 93 15.46 42.16 -17.81
C GLN A 93 14.93 43.53 -17.35
N GLN A 94 13.62 43.62 -17.07
CA GLN A 94 12.93 44.84 -16.63
C GLN A 94 12.06 44.54 -15.39
N PRO A 95 12.66 44.32 -14.21
CA PRO A 95 11.94 43.93 -12.99
C PRO A 95 10.86 44.95 -12.57
N GLU A 96 11.06 46.24 -12.85
CA GLU A 96 10.10 47.31 -12.60
C GLU A 96 8.80 47.16 -13.42
N ARG A 97 8.86 46.44 -14.55
CA ARG A 97 7.72 46.09 -15.40
C ARG A 97 7.20 44.67 -15.17
N ALA A 98 7.66 43.96 -14.14
CA ALA A 98 7.31 42.57 -13.94
C ALA A 98 5.79 42.35 -13.79
N GLY A 99 5.11 43.22 -13.04
CA GLY A 99 3.64 43.16 -12.88
C GLY A 99 2.90 43.36 -14.20
N GLU A 100 3.42 44.21 -15.09
CA GLU A 100 2.88 44.42 -16.43
C GLU A 100 3.00 43.13 -17.29
N MET A 101 4.16 42.46 -17.25
CA MET A 101 4.37 41.21 -18.00
C MET A 101 3.49 40.08 -17.48
N ILE A 102 3.38 39.94 -16.14
CA ILE A 102 2.51 38.95 -15.50
C ILE A 102 1.04 39.19 -15.88
N GLY A 103 0.59 40.45 -15.89
CA GLY A 103 -0.77 40.81 -16.28
C GLY A 103 -1.15 40.40 -17.71
N ARG A 104 -0.16 40.29 -18.61
CA ARG A 104 -0.35 39.75 -19.98
C ARG A 104 -0.19 38.24 -20.05
N LEU A 105 0.69 37.68 -19.24
CA LEU A 105 0.96 36.24 -19.21
C LEU A 105 -0.30 35.46 -18.78
N VAL A 106 -1.00 35.91 -17.73
CA VAL A 106 -2.16 35.17 -17.17
C VAL A 106 -3.30 34.96 -18.20
N PRO A 107 -3.81 35.98 -18.91
CA PRO A 107 -4.80 35.76 -19.98
C PRO A 107 -4.31 34.83 -21.09
N LEU A 108 -3.03 34.91 -21.45
CA LEU A 108 -2.44 34.03 -22.45
C LEU A 108 -2.38 32.58 -21.96
N MET A 109 -2.09 32.34 -20.67
CA MET A 109 -2.14 31.00 -20.08
C MET A 109 -3.55 30.41 -20.12
N HIS A 110 -4.59 31.21 -19.88
CA HIS A 110 -5.96 30.72 -20.03
C HIS A 110 -6.30 30.34 -21.48
N ARG A 111 -5.75 31.07 -22.47
CA ARG A 111 -5.95 30.79 -23.89
C ARG A 111 -5.11 29.61 -24.41
N PHE A 112 -3.88 29.47 -23.91
CA PHE A 112 -2.88 28.48 -24.33
C PHE A 112 -2.29 27.77 -23.09
N PRO A 113 -3.08 26.90 -22.42
CA PRO A 113 -2.73 26.37 -21.10
C PRO A 113 -1.44 25.54 -21.09
N LYS A 114 -1.20 24.72 -22.10
CA LYS A 114 -0.01 23.87 -22.18
C LYS A 114 1.26 24.72 -22.27
N GLU A 115 1.32 25.65 -23.22
CA GLU A 115 2.46 26.54 -23.41
C GLU A 115 2.63 27.48 -22.21
N GLY A 116 1.53 27.91 -21.60
CA GLY A 116 1.50 28.72 -20.39
C GLY A 116 2.15 28.03 -19.20
N ILE A 117 1.73 26.81 -18.90
CA ILE A 117 2.29 26.00 -17.81
C ILE A 117 3.76 25.72 -18.07
N HIS A 118 4.13 25.35 -19.30
CA HIS A 118 5.53 25.11 -19.69
C HIS A 118 6.40 26.37 -19.50
N ALA A 119 5.91 27.54 -19.93
CA ALA A 119 6.60 28.81 -19.77
C ALA A 119 6.78 29.18 -18.30
N VAL A 120 5.77 28.94 -17.44
CA VAL A 120 5.89 29.16 -16.00
C VAL A 120 6.90 28.19 -15.38
N TYR A 121 6.80 26.91 -15.70
CA TYR A 121 7.67 25.87 -15.13
C TYR A 121 9.16 26.14 -15.39
N TYR A 122 9.54 26.58 -16.60
CA TYR A 122 10.95 26.90 -16.91
C TYR A 122 11.33 28.34 -16.53
N GLY A 123 10.40 29.29 -16.61
CA GLY A 123 10.67 30.72 -16.43
C GLY A 123 10.64 31.21 -14.97
N PHE A 124 10.08 30.44 -14.04
CA PHE A 124 9.85 30.88 -12.64
C PHE A 124 10.56 30.02 -11.57
N GLN A 125 11.40 29.04 -11.94
CA GLN A 125 12.02 28.10 -10.98
C GLN A 125 12.83 28.77 -9.83
N ARG A 126 13.26 30.01 -10.01
CA ARG A 126 14.09 30.75 -9.06
C ARG A 126 13.45 32.05 -8.55
N GLU A 127 12.19 32.30 -8.90
CA GLU A 127 11.59 33.64 -8.82
C GLU A 127 10.24 33.62 -8.09
N GLU A 128 10.31 33.26 -6.81
CA GLU A 128 9.17 32.96 -5.94
C GLU A 128 8.24 34.16 -5.71
N ASP A 129 8.78 35.37 -5.70
CA ASP A 129 8.03 36.61 -5.51
C ASP A 129 7.10 36.92 -6.68
N HIS A 130 7.33 36.30 -7.84
CA HIS A 130 6.54 36.52 -9.05
C HIS A 130 5.43 35.47 -9.25
N MET A 131 5.37 34.44 -8.40
CA MET A 131 4.23 33.53 -8.37
C MET A 131 3.04 34.25 -7.71
N THR A 132 2.06 34.62 -8.53
CA THR A 132 0.84 35.32 -8.08
C THR A 132 -0.36 34.37 -8.06
N PRO A 133 -1.42 34.66 -7.26
CA PRO A 133 -2.65 33.87 -7.30
C PRO A 133 -3.21 33.67 -8.71
N GLY A 134 -3.18 34.71 -9.56
CA GLY A 134 -3.66 34.62 -10.94
C GLY A 134 -2.87 33.64 -11.82
N ILE A 135 -1.56 33.52 -11.61
CA ILE A 135 -0.75 32.49 -12.30
C ILE A 135 -1.17 31.10 -11.82
N ILE A 136 -1.33 30.91 -10.50
CA ILE A 136 -1.72 29.61 -9.93
C ILE A 136 -3.11 29.19 -10.40
N ASP A 137 -4.05 30.12 -10.45
CA ASP A 137 -5.40 29.87 -10.96
C ASP A 137 -5.37 29.51 -12.45
N ALA A 138 -4.52 30.15 -13.25
CA ALA A 138 -4.33 29.79 -14.65
C ALA A 138 -3.69 28.40 -14.83
N VAL A 139 -2.70 28.04 -14.00
CA VAL A 139 -2.13 26.68 -13.96
C VAL A 139 -3.21 25.66 -13.61
N CYS A 140 -4.03 25.93 -12.59
CA CYS A 140 -5.09 25.02 -12.15
C CYS A 140 -6.21 24.87 -13.19
N ALA A 141 -6.56 25.95 -13.91
CA ALA A 141 -7.53 25.91 -14.99
C ALA A 141 -7.01 25.13 -16.21
N GLY A 142 -5.72 25.25 -16.51
CA GLY A 142 -5.04 24.58 -17.63
C GLY A 142 -4.45 23.20 -17.34
N PHE A 143 -4.61 22.70 -16.11
CA PHE A 143 -3.83 21.61 -15.53
C PHE A 143 -3.70 20.37 -16.45
N ALA A 144 -4.82 19.89 -16.99
CA ALA A 144 -4.85 18.69 -17.84
C ALA A 144 -3.99 18.82 -19.12
N GLY A 145 -3.74 20.05 -19.59
CA GLY A 145 -2.93 20.31 -20.79
C GLY A 145 -1.43 20.04 -20.61
N ASP A 146 -0.92 20.13 -19.37
CA ASP A 146 0.48 19.85 -19.02
C ASP A 146 0.63 19.46 -17.54
N ALA A 147 0.01 18.34 -17.15
CA ALA A 147 -0.12 17.94 -15.76
C ALA A 147 1.22 17.72 -15.05
N TYR A 148 2.24 17.22 -15.76
CA TYR A 148 3.58 16.98 -15.21
C TYR A 148 4.24 18.26 -14.69
N ASN A 149 4.23 19.30 -15.52
CA ASN A 149 4.79 20.60 -15.15
C ASN A 149 3.89 21.32 -14.13
N ALA A 150 2.57 21.17 -14.22
CA ALA A 150 1.64 21.70 -13.22
C ALA A 150 1.89 21.14 -11.81
N TYR A 151 2.02 19.82 -11.66
CA TYR A 151 2.39 19.21 -10.37
C TYR A 151 3.76 19.66 -9.88
N SER A 152 4.73 19.82 -10.78
CA SER A 152 6.07 20.29 -10.41
C SER A 152 6.05 21.74 -9.91
N ILE A 153 5.27 22.61 -10.55
CA ILE A 153 5.01 23.98 -10.07
C ILE A 153 4.38 23.94 -8.68
N LEU A 154 3.29 23.18 -8.50
CA LEU A 154 2.62 23.08 -7.19
C LEU A 154 3.55 22.50 -6.11
N GLY A 155 4.37 21.51 -6.45
CA GLY A 155 5.39 20.93 -5.56
C GLY A 155 6.38 21.97 -5.05
N ASN A 156 6.89 22.82 -5.94
CA ASN A 156 7.78 23.93 -5.54
C ASN A 156 7.09 24.92 -4.60
N LEU A 157 5.78 25.16 -4.78
CA LEU A 157 5.02 26.04 -3.90
C LEU A 157 4.87 25.47 -2.48
N VAL A 158 4.81 24.15 -2.31
CA VAL A 158 4.74 23.52 -0.97
C VAL A 158 5.91 23.98 -0.10
N GLU A 159 7.12 24.06 -0.66
CA GLU A 159 8.31 24.48 0.07
C GLU A 159 8.41 25.99 0.26
N ARG A 160 8.08 26.73 -0.79
CA ARG A 160 8.47 28.14 -0.94
C ARG A 160 7.34 29.11 -0.66
N ARG A 161 6.12 28.77 -1.07
CA ARG A 161 4.93 29.64 -1.02
C ARG A 161 3.67 28.83 -0.66
N PRO A 162 3.64 28.14 0.50
CA PRO A 162 2.49 27.33 0.89
C PRO A 162 1.22 28.17 1.11
N ASP A 163 1.35 29.49 1.29
CA ASP A 163 0.25 30.46 1.35
C ASP A 163 -0.59 30.51 0.07
N LEU A 164 -0.02 30.13 -1.08
CA LEU A 164 -0.72 30.08 -2.36
C LEU A 164 -1.46 28.76 -2.62
N LEU A 165 -1.32 27.78 -1.72
CA LEU A 165 -1.96 26.47 -1.82
C LEU A 165 -3.22 26.43 -0.95
N GLY A 166 -4.33 26.90 -1.53
CA GLY A 166 -5.66 26.80 -0.93
C GLY A 166 -6.42 25.57 -1.40
N ARG A 167 -7.64 25.40 -0.86
CA ARG A 167 -8.56 24.34 -1.24
C ARG A 167 -8.81 24.24 -2.76
N PRO A 168 -9.01 25.33 -3.51
CA PRO A 168 -9.22 25.26 -4.96
C PRO A 168 -8.06 24.60 -5.72
N GLN A 169 -6.83 24.89 -5.31
CA GLN A 169 -5.61 24.33 -5.92
C GLN A 169 -5.48 22.83 -5.62
N ILE A 170 -5.76 22.42 -4.37
CA ILE A 170 -5.77 21.00 -3.98
C ILE A 170 -6.86 20.22 -4.73
N GLU A 171 -8.06 20.78 -4.86
CA GLU A 171 -9.15 20.17 -5.63
C GLU A 171 -8.82 20.09 -7.13
N ALA A 172 -8.12 21.09 -7.69
CA ALA A 172 -7.64 21.05 -9.07
C ALA A 172 -6.61 19.93 -9.25
N ALA A 173 -5.64 19.80 -8.35
CA ALA A 173 -4.67 18.71 -8.36
C ALA A 173 -5.38 17.34 -8.28
N LEU A 174 -6.31 17.16 -7.34
CA LEU A 174 -7.07 15.90 -7.17
C LEU A 174 -7.79 15.47 -8.47
N ARG A 175 -8.47 16.40 -9.15
CA ARG A 175 -9.16 16.12 -10.42
C ARG A 175 -8.23 15.70 -11.56
N ASN A 176 -6.94 16.04 -11.48
CA ASN A 176 -5.96 15.83 -12.52
C ASN A 176 -4.98 14.68 -12.23
N ILE A 177 -5.21 13.87 -11.20
CA ILE A 177 -4.41 12.65 -10.93
C ILE A 177 -4.30 11.73 -12.15
N PRO A 178 -5.38 11.44 -12.93
CA PRO A 178 -5.28 10.54 -14.09
C PRO A 178 -4.30 10.97 -15.19
N HIS A 179 -3.90 12.24 -15.22
CA HIS A 179 -3.01 12.78 -16.26
C HIS A 179 -1.52 12.62 -15.94
N ALA A 180 -1.14 12.46 -14.66
CA ALA A 180 0.26 12.32 -14.23
C ALA A 180 0.35 11.70 -12.83
N THR A 181 -0.08 10.44 -12.68
CA THR A 181 -0.24 9.72 -11.40
C THR A 181 1.01 9.76 -10.52
N ASN A 182 2.19 9.47 -11.08
CA ASN A 182 3.46 9.44 -10.32
C ASN A 182 3.89 10.84 -9.82
N TYR A 183 3.66 11.90 -10.60
CA TYR A 183 3.95 13.28 -10.17
C TYR A 183 2.92 13.76 -9.14
N ALA A 184 1.66 13.36 -9.31
CA ALA A 184 0.62 13.58 -8.32
C ALA A 184 0.98 12.94 -6.98
N PHE A 185 1.42 11.67 -6.99
CA PHE A 185 1.87 10.97 -5.79
C PHE A 185 3.01 11.73 -5.10
N GLY A 186 4.03 12.13 -5.85
CA GLY A 186 5.14 12.93 -5.35
C GLY A 186 4.69 14.24 -4.69
N PHE A 187 3.80 14.98 -5.35
CA PHE A 187 3.22 16.22 -4.84
C PHE A 187 2.42 16.02 -3.55
N PHE A 188 1.45 15.11 -3.53
CA PHE A 188 0.58 14.91 -2.36
C PHE A 188 1.34 14.35 -1.16
N ARG A 189 2.35 13.49 -1.38
CA ARG A 189 3.24 13.04 -0.30
C ARG A 189 4.00 14.22 0.29
N HIS A 190 4.60 15.04 -0.55
CA HIS A 190 5.38 16.19 -0.10
C HIS A 190 4.51 17.23 0.61
N LEU A 191 3.30 17.48 0.10
CA LEU A 191 2.31 18.33 0.75
C LEU A 191 1.90 17.80 2.12
N LEU A 192 1.66 16.48 2.23
CA LEU A 192 1.34 15.83 3.51
C LEU A 192 2.46 16.00 4.54
N GLU A 193 3.72 15.85 4.13
CA GLU A 193 4.90 16.02 4.99
C GLU A 193 5.03 17.45 5.53
N LYS A 194 4.73 18.46 4.69
CA LYS A 194 4.92 19.87 5.01
C LYS A 194 3.69 20.53 5.64
N SER A 195 2.49 20.03 5.37
CA SER A 195 1.23 20.65 5.75
C SER A 195 0.19 19.62 6.23
N PRO A 196 0.22 19.25 7.52
CA PRO A 196 -0.70 18.27 8.10
C PRO A 196 -2.19 18.63 8.02
N THR A 197 -2.53 19.90 7.72
CA THR A 197 -3.93 20.34 7.56
C THR A 197 -4.62 19.67 6.37
N TRP A 198 -3.86 19.20 5.38
CA TRP A 198 -4.37 18.52 4.17
C TRP A 198 -4.36 17.00 4.27
N THR A 199 -4.28 16.45 5.49
CA THR A 199 -3.99 15.02 5.59
C THR A 199 -5.08 14.13 4.99
N GLU A 200 -6.36 14.47 5.15
CA GLU A 200 -7.46 13.69 4.59
C GLU A 200 -7.37 13.68 3.05
N GLU A 201 -7.25 14.86 2.44
CA GLU A 201 -7.16 15.03 0.98
C GLU A 201 -5.92 14.35 0.41
N CYS A 202 -4.73 14.59 1.00
CA CYS A 202 -3.49 13.99 0.54
C CYS A 202 -3.52 12.47 0.68
N THR A 203 -4.02 11.92 1.78
CA THR A 203 -4.08 10.46 1.95
C THR A 203 -4.98 9.84 0.89
N MET A 204 -6.17 10.41 0.66
CA MET A 204 -7.05 9.95 -0.40
C MET A 204 -6.38 10.04 -1.78
N ALA A 205 -5.71 11.16 -2.06
CA ALA A 205 -5.00 11.37 -3.32
C ALA A 205 -3.91 10.31 -3.56
N LEU A 206 -3.15 9.94 -2.53
CA LEU A 206 -2.10 8.92 -2.64
C LEU A 206 -2.70 7.54 -2.98
N PHE A 207 -3.85 7.19 -2.40
CA PHE A 207 -4.57 5.97 -2.77
C PHE A 207 -5.19 6.03 -4.15
N GLU A 208 -5.64 7.21 -4.60
CA GLU A 208 -6.14 7.43 -5.95
C GLU A 208 -5.01 7.27 -6.98
N CYS A 209 -3.84 7.83 -6.70
CA CYS A 209 -2.63 7.62 -7.51
C CYS A 209 -2.29 6.13 -7.59
N LEU A 210 -2.22 5.44 -6.45
CA LEU A 210 -1.94 4.00 -6.40
C LEU A 210 -2.97 3.16 -7.16
N ALA A 211 -4.26 3.52 -7.08
CA ALA A 211 -5.35 2.83 -7.76
C ALA A 211 -5.37 3.04 -9.29
N LEU A 212 -4.84 4.17 -9.75
CA LEU A 212 -4.77 4.56 -11.16
C LEU A 212 -3.41 4.27 -11.80
N GLU A 213 -2.38 3.94 -11.00
CA GLU A 213 -1.03 3.72 -11.49
C GLU A 213 -1.04 2.62 -12.57
N PRO A 214 -0.49 2.90 -13.78
CA PRO A 214 -0.52 1.97 -14.88
C PRO A 214 0.07 0.61 -14.53
N VAL A 215 -0.53 -0.45 -15.07
CA VAL A 215 -0.16 -1.84 -14.77
C VAL A 215 1.32 -2.11 -15.06
N ASN A 216 1.89 -1.46 -16.09
CA ASN A 216 3.30 -1.58 -16.49
C ASN A 216 4.33 -0.93 -15.57
N ARG A 217 3.92 -0.41 -14.40
CA ARG A 217 4.81 0.26 -13.43
C ARG A 217 4.77 -0.40 -12.05
N ALA A 218 4.93 -1.72 -12.00
CA ALA A 218 4.98 -2.48 -10.75
C ALA A 218 5.99 -1.94 -9.71
N HIS A 219 7.16 -1.49 -10.17
CA HIS A 219 8.19 -0.92 -9.29
C HIS A 219 7.74 0.41 -8.65
N VAL A 220 7.01 1.26 -9.38
CA VAL A 220 6.45 2.52 -8.85
C VAL A 220 5.42 2.19 -7.78
N ARG A 221 4.49 1.28 -8.05
CA ARG A 221 3.49 0.86 -7.04
C ARG A 221 4.11 0.30 -5.77
N LYS A 222 5.20 -0.46 -5.87
CA LYS A 222 5.93 -0.94 -4.69
C LYS A 222 6.44 0.22 -3.85
N GLU A 223 7.13 1.18 -4.47
CA GLU A 223 7.66 2.37 -3.80
C GLU A 223 6.53 3.22 -3.19
N GLU A 224 5.41 3.37 -3.89
CA GLU A 224 4.22 4.06 -3.41
C GLU A 224 3.60 3.37 -2.20
N ILE A 225 3.45 2.04 -2.24
CA ILE A 225 2.98 1.25 -1.10
C ILE A 225 3.92 1.43 0.08
N GLU A 226 5.23 1.27 -0.08
CA GLU A 226 6.22 1.48 0.99
C GLU A 226 6.09 2.86 1.64
N LYS A 227 5.88 3.92 0.83
CA LYS A 227 5.62 5.28 1.33
C LYS A 227 4.28 5.38 2.07
N LEU A 228 3.23 4.73 1.58
CA LEU A 228 1.95 4.63 2.27
C LEU A 228 2.05 3.85 3.58
N LEU A 229 2.96 2.86 3.68
CA LEU A 229 3.25 2.14 4.92
C LEU A 229 3.84 3.06 5.97
N TRP A 230 4.79 3.90 5.57
CA TRP A 230 5.35 4.92 6.46
C TRP A 230 4.27 5.89 6.97
N ILE A 231 3.37 6.37 6.09
CA ILE A 231 2.22 7.20 6.49
C ILE A 231 1.31 6.42 7.44
N SER A 232 1.08 5.14 7.15
CA SER A 232 0.28 4.22 7.95
C SER A 232 0.84 4.07 9.37
N GLU A 233 2.15 3.89 9.50
CA GLU A 233 2.88 3.78 10.77
C GLU A 233 2.86 5.11 11.52
N ALA A 234 3.04 6.24 10.81
CA ALA A 234 2.95 7.59 11.39
C ALA A 234 1.52 7.97 11.84
N ALA A 235 0.48 7.46 11.17
CA ALA A 235 -0.91 7.66 11.57
C ALA A 235 -1.24 6.99 12.92
N HIS A 236 -0.61 5.85 13.21
CA HIS A 236 -0.81 5.15 14.49
C HIS A 236 -0.20 5.87 15.69
N ILE A 237 0.80 6.68 15.42
CA ILE A 237 1.41 7.55 16.41
C ILE A 237 0.46 8.69 16.79
N ARG A 238 -0.27 9.24 15.81
CA ARG A 238 -1.14 10.41 15.97
C ARG A 238 -2.59 9.97 15.84
N THR A 239 -3.25 9.59 16.94
CA THR A 239 -4.62 9.03 16.92
C THR A 239 -5.64 9.91 16.22
N GLY A 240 -5.46 11.24 16.21
CA GLY A 240 -6.29 12.15 15.43
C GLY A 240 -6.24 11.88 13.91
N LEU A 241 -5.09 11.42 13.40
CA LEU A 241 -4.93 11.01 12.01
C LEU A 241 -5.61 9.66 11.76
N GLU A 242 -5.39 8.67 12.63
CA GLU A 242 -6.08 7.38 12.50
C GLU A 242 -7.60 7.54 12.55
N GLU A 243 -8.14 8.36 13.45
CA GLU A 243 -9.58 8.65 13.53
C GLU A 243 -10.08 9.33 12.25
N ALA A 244 -9.33 10.31 11.72
CA ALA A 244 -9.66 10.96 10.45
C ALA A 244 -9.68 9.96 9.29
N LEU A 245 -8.70 9.05 9.21
CA LEU A 245 -8.61 8.03 8.15
C LEU A 245 -9.63 6.89 8.32
N ARG A 246 -10.11 6.64 9.54
CA ARG A 246 -11.20 5.68 9.77
C ARG A 246 -12.55 6.22 9.27
N LYS A 247 -12.75 7.55 9.24
CA LYS A 247 -13.99 8.14 8.72
C LYS A 247 -14.16 7.81 7.23
N PRO A 248 -15.40 7.58 6.76
CA PRO A 248 -15.69 7.47 5.34
C PRO A 248 -15.21 8.73 4.63
N PRO A 249 -14.23 8.63 3.72
CA PRO A 249 -13.74 9.79 3.00
C PRO A 249 -14.87 10.30 2.10
N ARG A 250 -15.04 11.62 2.06
CA ARG A 250 -16.12 12.28 1.31
C ARG A 250 -15.87 12.26 -0.20
N VAL A 251 -14.61 12.15 -0.60
CA VAL A 251 -14.13 12.21 -1.98
C VAL A 251 -13.22 11.03 -2.28
N GLY A 252 -12.92 10.80 -3.55
CA GLY A 252 -12.08 9.69 -4.03
C GLY A 252 -12.88 8.59 -4.72
N SER A 253 -12.23 7.90 -5.66
CA SER A 253 -12.82 6.79 -6.39
C SER A 253 -13.13 5.62 -5.47
N ARG A 254 -13.97 4.71 -5.96
CA ARG A 254 -14.27 3.47 -5.25
C ARG A 254 -13.00 2.68 -4.90
N ARG A 255 -12.04 2.62 -5.84
CA ARG A 255 -10.77 1.92 -5.69
C ARG A 255 -9.93 2.50 -4.57
N ALA A 256 -9.73 3.82 -4.57
CA ALA A 256 -8.95 4.50 -3.54
C ALA A 256 -9.55 4.29 -2.14
N ARG A 257 -10.88 4.42 -2.02
CA ARG A 257 -11.59 4.18 -0.74
C ARG A 257 -11.48 2.73 -0.26
N ALA A 258 -11.42 1.75 -1.16
CA ALA A 258 -11.23 0.34 -0.83
C ALA A 258 -9.82 0.02 -0.36
N LEU A 259 -8.81 0.49 -1.10
CA LEU A 259 -7.43 0.34 -0.69
C LEU A 259 -7.18 1.00 0.68
N MET A 260 -7.74 2.20 0.89
CA MET A 260 -7.69 2.87 2.18
C MET A 260 -8.38 2.06 3.29
N ALA A 261 -9.56 1.48 3.03
CA ALA A 261 -10.25 0.64 4.00
C ALA A 261 -9.45 -0.64 4.33
N ILE A 262 -8.88 -1.30 3.34
CA ILE A 262 -8.01 -2.48 3.50
C ILE A 262 -6.83 -2.14 4.41
N LEU A 263 -6.19 -0.98 4.21
CA LEU A 263 -5.01 -0.58 5.00
C LEU A 263 -5.36 0.01 6.38
N PHE A 264 -6.40 0.83 6.51
CA PHE A 264 -6.60 1.67 7.68
C PHE A 264 -7.75 1.24 8.60
N ARG A 265 -8.70 0.41 8.15
CA ARG A 265 -9.90 0.05 8.93
C ARG A 265 -9.84 -1.32 9.60
N GLN A 266 -8.70 -1.98 9.56
CA GLN A 266 -8.54 -3.28 10.22
C GLN A 266 -8.52 -3.09 11.73
N ALA A 267 -9.44 -3.76 12.43
CA ALA A 267 -9.44 -3.81 13.89
C ALA A 267 -8.20 -4.56 14.42
N SER A 268 -7.77 -5.59 13.67
CA SER A 268 -6.59 -6.39 13.99
C SER A 268 -5.33 -5.85 13.29
N ARG A 269 -4.28 -5.61 14.08
CA ARG A 269 -2.97 -5.17 13.55
C ARG A 269 -2.24 -6.26 12.79
N SER A 270 -2.32 -7.52 13.24
CA SER A 270 -1.73 -8.64 12.51
C SER A 270 -2.40 -8.79 11.15
N LYS A 271 -3.73 -8.72 11.11
CA LYS A 271 -4.48 -8.74 9.85
C LYS A 271 -4.08 -7.58 8.93
N ARG A 272 -3.94 -6.37 9.47
CA ARG A 272 -3.43 -5.22 8.69
C ARG A 272 -2.06 -5.51 8.08
N HIS A 273 -1.13 -6.03 8.87
CA HIS A 273 0.21 -6.36 8.41
C HIS A 273 0.18 -7.40 7.29
N VAL A 274 -0.60 -8.47 7.45
CA VAL A 274 -0.83 -9.47 6.39
C VAL A 274 -1.40 -8.84 5.13
N LEU A 275 -2.38 -7.94 5.24
CA LEU A 275 -2.98 -7.26 4.09
C LEU A 275 -2.02 -6.28 3.41
N ILE A 276 -1.17 -5.60 4.18
CA ILE A 276 -0.07 -4.78 3.67
C ILE A 276 0.87 -5.64 2.83
N GLU A 277 1.34 -6.76 3.37
CA GLU A 277 2.23 -7.65 2.66
C GLU A 277 1.56 -8.25 1.41
N ALA A 278 0.26 -8.56 1.50
CA ALA A 278 -0.52 -9.07 0.40
C ALA A 278 -0.70 -8.02 -0.72
N LEU A 279 -0.91 -6.76 -0.36
CA LEU A 279 -0.97 -5.64 -1.32
C LEU A 279 0.38 -5.42 -2.00
N THR A 280 1.48 -5.41 -1.24
CA THR A 280 2.83 -5.32 -1.79
C THR A 280 3.09 -6.48 -2.74
N HIS A 281 2.72 -7.71 -2.35
CA HIS A 281 2.84 -8.90 -3.18
C HIS A 281 2.01 -8.77 -4.46
N ALA A 282 0.76 -8.31 -4.38
CA ALA A 282 -0.10 -8.11 -5.54
C ALA A 282 0.46 -7.06 -6.51
N ALA A 283 1.08 -6.01 -5.99
CA ALA A 283 1.67 -4.93 -6.78
C ALA A 283 2.95 -5.33 -7.52
N VAL A 284 3.68 -6.34 -7.03
CA VAL A 284 4.98 -6.77 -7.63
C VAL A 284 4.92 -8.12 -8.33
N SER A 285 3.84 -8.88 -8.16
CA SER A 285 3.71 -10.20 -8.77
C SER A 285 3.46 -10.09 -10.27
N ILE A 286 4.54 -10.27 -11.02
CA ILE A 286 4.56 -10.27 -12.49
C ILE A 286 4.64 -11.68 -13.04
N THR A 287 4.10 -11.89 -14.24
CA THR A 287 4.32 -13.16 -14.96
C THR A 287 5.66 -13.14 -15.70
N TRP A 288 6.36 -14.27 -15.77
CA TRP A 288 7.63 -14.36 -16.51
C TRP A 288 7.52 -13.95 -17.99
N SER A 289 6.37 -14.19 -18.62
CA SER A 289 6.09 -13.85 -20.02
C SER A 289 5.85 -12.37 -20.26
N ASP A 290 5.47 -11.62 -19.24
CA ASP A 290 5.14 -10.20 -19.35
C ASP A 290 5.60 -9.46 -18.09
N ARG A 291 6.81 -8.88 -18.17
CA ARG A 291 7.48 -8.20 -17.05
C ARG A 291 6.72 -6.97 -16.53
N ASN A 292 5.69 -6.54 -17.27
CA ASN A 292 4.94 -5.34 -16.99
C ASN A 292 3.51 -5.65 -16.54
N TRP A 293 3.10 -6.90 -16.41
CA TRP A 293 1.72 -7.23 -16.09
C TRP A 293 1.59 -7.85 -14.69
N THR A 294 0.68 -7.29 -13.86
CA THR A 294 0.43 -7.74 -12.49
C THR A 294 -0.99 -8.30 -12.32
N PRO A 295 -1.20 -9.60 -12.61
CA PRO A 295 -2.52 -10.23 -12.56
C PRO A 295 -3.26 -10.03 -11.23
N LEU A 296 -2.54 -10.17 -10.10
CA LEU A 296 -3.15 -10.06 -8.78
C LEU A 296 -3.73 -8.66 -8.54
N TRP A 297 -3.01 -7.62 -8.97
CA TRP A 297 -3.46 -6.24 -8.81
C TRP A 297 -4.67 -5.92 -9.69
N ASP A 298 -4.62 -6.32 -10.97
CA ASP A 298 -5.73 -6.10 -11.90
C ASP A 298 -6.98 -6.82 -11.42
N PHE A 299 -6.82 -8.06 -10.92
CA PHE A 299 -7.92 -8.83 -10.37
C PHE A 299 -8.45 -8.22 -9.07
N LEU A 300 -7.57 -7.69 -8.19
CA LEU A 300 -7.98 -6.95 -7.01
C LEU A 300 -8.84 -5.73 -7.39
N MET A 301 -8.39 -4.93 -8.37
CA MET A 301 -9.15 -3.78 -8.87
C MET A 301 -10.50 -4.22 -9.44
N PHE A 302 -10.53 -5.34 -10.18
CA PHE A 302 -11.76 -5.94 -10.68
C PHE A 302 -12.72 -6.31 -9.54
N ILE A 303 -12.25 -6.97 -8.45
CA ILE A 303 -13.09 -7.29 -7.29
C ILE A 303 -13.68 -6.01 -6.69
N ILE A 304 -12.86 -4.97 -6.54
CA ILE A 304 -13.28 -3.71 -5.93
C ILE A 304 -14.34 -3.01 -6.79
N ASP A 305 -14.11 -2.89 -8.10
CA ASP A 305 -15.03 -2.22 -9.02
C ASP A 305 -16.38 -2.93 -9.10
N ASN A 306 -16.36 -4.26 -8.96
CA ASN A 306 -17.53 -5.12 -9.16
C ASN A 306 -18.20 -5.59 -7.86
N SER A 307 -17.71 -5.17 -6.69
CA SER A 307 -18.37 -5.47 -5.42
C SER A 307 -19.78 -4.83 -5.36
N PRO A 308 -20.75 -5.38 -4.63
CA PRO A 308 -22.08 -4.78 -4.50
C PRO A 308 -22.08 -3.55 -3.58
N GLY A 309 -22.95 -2.58 -3.87
CA GLY A 309 -23.26 -1.42 -3.03
C GLY A 309 -22.26 -0.25 -3.09
N GLU A 310 -22.72 0.92 -2.63
CA GLU A 310 -21.87 2.13 -2.50
C GLU A 310 -20.91 2.02 -1.31
N SER A 311 -21.27 1.25 -0.29
CA SER A 311 -20.37 0.92 0.81
C SER A 311 -19.27 0.00 0.32
N VAL A 312 -18.03 0.36 0.65
CA VAL A 312 -16.84 -0.38 0.24
C VAL A 312 -16.72 -1.65 1.08
N SER A 313 -17.42 -2.71 0.68
CA SER A 313 -17.21 -4.04 1.25
C SER A 313 -15.85 -4.56 0.76
N THR A 314 -14.87 -4.58 1.66
CA THR A 314 -13.51 -5.07 1.37
C THR A 314 -13.34 -6.56 1.59
N ALA A 315 -14.33 -7.26 2.17
CA ALA A 315 -14.16 -8.64 2.62
C ALA A 315 -13.66 -9.60 1.52
N ALA A 316 -14.23 -9.54 0.31
CA ALA A 316 -13.79 -10.38 -0.80
C ALA A 316 -12.38 -10.02 -1.29
N ALA A 317 -12.05 -8.72 -1.32
CA ALA A 317 -10.72 -8.24 -1.68
C ALA A 317 -9.67 -8.64 -0.65
N GLU A 318 -9.98 -8.54 0.64
CA GLU A 318 -9.12 -8.97 1.75
C GLU A 318 -8.89 -10.49 1.71
N GLN A 319 -9.96 -11.29 1.55
CA GLN A 319 -9.84 -12.75 1.43
C GLN A 319 -9.01 -13.15 0.21
N PHE A 320 -9.22 -12.48 -0.93
CA PHE A 320 -8.42 -12.69 -2.14
C PHE A 320 -6.95 -12.37 -1.91
N LEU A 321 -6.65 -11.20 -1.32
CA LEU A 321 -5.28 -10.77 -1.04
C LEU A 321 -4.56 -11.73 -0.10
N GLU A 322 -5.19 -12.06 1.03
CA GLU A 322 -4.65 -12.99 2.02
C GLU A 322 -4.42 -14.37 1.39
N GLY A 323 -5.40 -14.90 0.66
CA GLY A 323 -5.29 -16.19 -0.01
C GLY A 323 -4.16 -16.22 -1.04
N ALA A 324 -4.00 -15.15 -1.84
CA ALA A 324 -2.95 -15.05 -2.85
C ALA A 324 -1.56 -14.96 -2.22
N LEU A 325 -1.44 -14.17 -1.15
CA LEU A 325 -0.21 -14.10 -0.36
C LEU A 325 0.15 -15.47 0.20
N GLN A 326 -0.80 -16.16 0.84
CA GLN A 326 -0.57 -17.50 1.39
C GLN A 326 -0.18 -18.49 0.30
N LEU A 327 -0.87 -18.49 -0.85
CA LEU A 327 -0.54 -19.33 -2.00
C LEU A 327 0.93 -19.15 -2.43
N SER A 328 1.44 -17.92 -2.45
CA SER A 328 2.83 -17.62 -2.79
C SER A 328 3.84 -18.27 -1.84
N PHE A 329 3.45 -18.54 -0.59
CA PHE A 329 4.28 -19.24 0.38
C PHE A 329 4.18 -20.76 0.28
N VAL A 330 3.01 -21.30 -0.06
CA VAL A 330 2.81 -22.77 -0.13
C VAL A 330 3.30 -23.36 -1.46
N ALA A 331 3.35 -22.56 -2.53
CA ALA A 331 3.86 -22.98 -3.82
C ALA A 331 5.32 -23.48 -3.70
N VAL A 332 5.54 -24.75 -4.03
CA VAL A 332 6.84 -25.42 -3.84
C VAL A 332 7.85 -24.89 -4.85
N ASN A 333 7.37 -24.56 -6.05
CA ASN A 333 8.14 -23.93 -7.11
C ASN A 333 7.37 -22.72 -7.67
N GLY A 334 8.08 -21.82 -8.33
CA GLY A 334 7.46 -20.66 -8.98
C GLY A 334 6.41 -21.04 -10.04
N ALA A 335 6.48 -22.26 -10.61
CA ALA A 335 5.60 -22.67 -11.71
C ALA A 335 4.14 -22.88 -11.26
N GLU A 336 3.89 -23.39 -10.05
CA GLU A 336 2.54 -23.52 -9.49
C GLU A 336 1.89 -22.14 -9.31
N HIS A 337 2.65 -21.19 -8.75
CA HIS A 337 2.22 -19.81 -8.59
C HIS A 337 2.00 -19.14 -9.95
N ASP A 338 2.94 -19.28 -10.90
CA ASP A 338 2.82 -18.74 -12.25
C ASP A 338 1.60 -19.30 -13.00
N ALA A 339 1.29 -20.58 -12.82
CA ALA A 339 0.11 -21.21 -13.40
C ALA A 339 -1.18 -20.57 -12.85
N PHE A 340 -1.22 -20.29 -11.54
CA PHE A 340 -2.32 -19.53 -10.94
C PHE A 340 -2.43 -18.11 -11.50
N LEU A 341 -1.32 -17.37 -11.55
CA LEU A 341 -1.29 -16.01 -12.08
C LEU A 341 -1.78 -15.94 -13.53
N LYS A 342 -1.40 -16.92 -14.38
CA LYS A 342 -1.91 -17.03 -15.76
C LYS A 342 -3.41 -17.28 -15.83
N LYS A 343 -3.99 -18.02 -14.88
CA LYS A 343 -5.44 -18.26 -14.86
C LYS A 343 -6.24 -16.99 -14.56
N LEU A 344 -5.65 -16.01 -13.90
CA LEU A 344 -6.24 -14.71 -13.61
C LEU A 344 -6.17 -13.69 -14.76
N ASP A 345 -5.69 -14.05 -15.96
CA ASP A 345 -5.55 -13.08 -17.07
C ASP A 345 -6.89 -12.58 -17.61
N LEU A 346 -7.22 -11.31 -17.35
CA LEU A 346 -8.48 -10.70 -17.75
C LEU A 346 -8.43 -9.95 -19.09
N ARG A 347 -7.27 -9.84 -19.75
CA ARG A 347 -7.08 -8.91 -20.88
C ARG A 347 -7.83 -9.33 -22.14
N ASP A 348 -7.79 -10.62 -22.46
CA ASP A 348 -8.36 -11.18 -23.69
C ASP A 348 -9.18 -12.46 -23.39
N PRO A 349 -10.34 -12.35 -22.72
CA PRO A 349 -11.17 -13.52 -22.46
C PRO A 349 -11.70 -14.07 -23.81
N PRO A 350 -11.65 -15.41 -24.03
CA PRO A 350 -12.18 -16.01 -25.24
C PRO A 350 -13.66 -15.69 -25.44
N GLU A 351 -14.11 -15.77 -26.70
CA GLU A 351 -15.54 -15.58 -26.99
C GLU A 351 -16.39 -16.64 -26.30
N ALA A 352 -17.45 -16.19 -25.62
CA ALA A 352 -18.42 -17.02 -24.95
C ALA A 352 -19.82 -16.47 -25.25
N PRO A 353 -20.54 -17.02 -26.26
CA PRO A 353 -21.88 -16.56 -26.59
C PRO A 353 -22.86 -16.91 -25.46
N PHE A 354 -23.89 -16.08 -25.29
CA PHE A 354 -25.02 -16.45 -24.44
C PHE A 354 -25.76 -17.66 -25.03
N PRO A 355 -26.48 -18.45 -24.20
CA PRO A 355 -27.36 -19.50 -24.70
C PRO A 355 -28.33 -18.96 -25.75
N PRO A 356 -28.77 -19.77 -26.73
CA PRO A 356 -29.65 -19.31 -27.81
C PRO A 356 -30.92 -18.59 -27.34
N GLN A 357 -31.44 -18.90 -26.14
CA GLN A 357 -32.63 -18.27 -25.58
C GLN A 357 -32.37 -16.86 -25.00
N ALA A 358 -31.10 -16.48 -24.84
CA ALA A 358 -30.65 -15.24 -24.22
C ALA A 358 -29.66 -14.44 -25.09
N ASP A 359 -29.54 -14.77 -26.37
CA ASP A 359 -28.69 -14.07 -27.34
C ASP A 359 -29.02 -12.57 -27.49
N PHE A 360 -30.24 -12.12 -27.18
CA PHE A 360 -30.63 -10.71 -27.14
C PHE A 360 -29.86 -9.88 -26.10
N LEU A 361 -29.20 -10.54 -25.14
CA LEU A 361 -28.28 -9.91 -24.20
C LEU A 361 -26.95 -9.53 -24.88
N ALA A 362 -26.66 -10.06 -26.06
CA ALA A 362 -25.43 -9.77 -26.80
C ALA A 362 -25.36 -8.32 -27.32
N ASP A 363 -26.48 -7.59 -27.31
CA ASP A 363 -26.53 -6.18 -27.69
C ASP A 363 -25.87 -5.25 -26.65
N ASP A 364 -25.67 -5.72 -25.41
CA ASP A 364 -25.03 -4.95 -24.33
C ASP A 364 -23.54 -5.30 -24.21
N ALA A 365 -22.68 -4.40 -24.66
CA ALA A 365 -21.23 -4.65 -24.74
C ALA A 365 -20.58 -4.89 -23.37
N GLU A 366 -21.02 -4.21 -22.31
CA GLU A 366 -20.48 -4.38 -20.96
C GLU A 366 -20.87 -5.76 -20.40
N LEU A 367 -22.14 -6.14 -20.57
CA LEU A 367 -22.65 -7.44 -20.14
C LEU A 367 -21.96 -8.59 -20.89
N VAL A 368 -21.73 -8.45 -22.21
CA VAL A 368 -20.99 -9.43 -23.01
C VAL A 368 -19.54 -9.57 -22.53
N ALA A 369 -18.85 -8.45 -22.30
CA ALA A 369 -17.47 -8.47 -21.82
C ALA A 369 -17.38 -9.19 -20.47
N LEU A 370 -18.30 -8.90 -19.55
CA LEU A 370 -18.33 -9.54 -18.24
C LEU A 370 -18.70 -11.03 -18.32
N HIS A 371 -19.63 -11.42 -19.19
CA HIS A 371 -19.95 -12.83 -19.44
C HIS A 371 -18.74 -13.60 -19.97
N ARG A 372 -17.98 -13.02 -20.92
CA ARG A 372 -16.72 -13.59 -21.42
C ARG A 372 -15.71 -13.80 -20.30
N VAL A 373 -15.54 -12.82 -19.41
CA VAL A 373 -14.65 -12.95 -18.24
C VAL A 373 -15.08 -14.09 -17.33
N VAL A 374 -16.36 -14.16 -16.94
CA VAL A 374 -16.88 -15.22 -16.06
C VAL A 374 -16.72 -16.60 -16.70
N ALA A 375 -17.07 -16.75 -17.99
CA ALA A 375 -16.92 -18.00 -18.71
C ALA A 375 -15.45 -18.43 -18.82
N ALA A 376 -14.54 -17.49 -19.11
CA ALA A 376 -13.11 -17.73 -19.17
C ALA A 376 -12.54 -18.18 -17.82
N LEU A 377 -12.91 -17.50 -16.73
CA LEU A 377 -12.52 -17.89 -15.38
C LEU A 377 -13.07 -19.28 -15.02
N GLY A 378 -14.35 -19.52 -15.29
CA GLY A 378 -14.98 -20.82 -15.08
C GLY A 378 -14.26 -21.95 -15.81
N ALA A 379 -13.93 -21.76 -17.09
CA ALA A 379 -13.18 -22.74 -17.88
C ALA A 379 -11.76 -23.00 -17.33
N ARG A 380 -11.02 -21.95 -16.97
CA ARG A 380 -9.63 -22.05 -16.47
C ARG A 380 -9.52 -22.70 -15.09
N PHE A 381 -10.54 -22.50 -14.25
CA PHE A 381 -10.59 -23.07 -12.91
C PHE A 381 -11.44 -24.34 -12.80
N GLY A 382 -12.12 -24.76 -13.88
CA GLY A 382 -13.00 -25.93 -13.87
C GLY A 382 -14.25 -25.72 -13.00
N VAL A 383 -14.77 -24.49 -12.94
CA VAL A 383 -15.95 -24.12 -12.15
C VAL A 383 -17.07 -23.70 -13.10
N GLU A 384 -18.21 -24.35 -13.01
CA GLU A 384 -19.40 -23.98 -13.78
C GLU A 384 -19.98 -22.64 -13.27
N SER A 385 -20.26 -21.72 -14.19
CA SER A 385 -20.82 -20.41 -13.88
C SER A 385 -22.32 -20.51 -13.57
N ARG A 386 -22.74 -19.92 -12.45
CA ARG A 386 -24.13 -19.91 -11.99
C ARG A 386 -24.85 -18.64 -12.43
N LEU A 387 -25.74 -18.75 -13.41
CA LEU A 387 -26.49 -17.61 -13.96
C LEU A 387 -27.94 -17.60 -13.47
N LYS A 388 -28.15 -17.60 -12.14
CA LYS A 388 -29.49 -17.67 -11.53
C LYS A 388 -30.53 -16.67 -12.09
N PRO A 389 -30.18 -15.39 -12.42
CA PRO A 389 -31.15 -14.49 -13.03
C PRO A 389 -31.62 -14.96 -14.40
N LEU A 390 -30.73 -15.58 -15.19
CA LEU A 390 -31.09 -16.18 -16.46
C LEU A 390 -32.00 -17.39 -16.25
N ASP A 391 -31.68 -18.27 -15.31
CA ASP A 391 -32.53 -19.43 -15.00
C ASP A 391 -33.96 -18.99 -14.60
N ARG A 392 -34.06 -17.98 -13.72
CA ARG A 392 -35.33 -17.37 -13.32
C ARG A 392 -36.06 -16.72 -14.48
N PHE A 393 -35.33 -16.05 -15.36
CA PHE A 393 -35.92 -15.48 -16.56
C PHE A 393 -36.48 -16.60 -17.45
N LEU A 394 -35.75 -17.69 -17.64
CA LEU A 394 -36.24 -18.81 -18.45
C LEU A 394 -37.42 -19.54 -17.79
N SER A 395 -37.49 -19.61 -16.46
CA SER A 395 -38.61 -20.21 -15.71
C SER A 395 -39.81 -19.27 -15.50
N ARG A 396 -39.70 -17.98 -15.81
CA ARG A 396 -40.69 -16.96 -15.43
C ARG A 396 -42.14 -17.24 -15.87
N MET A 397 -42.31 -17.94 -16.98
CA MET A 397 -43.65 -18.37 -17.42
C MET A 397 -44.23 -19.45 -16.51
N GLN A 398 -43.44 -20.46 -16.17
CA GLN A 398 -43.83 -21.50 -15.24
C GLN A 398 -44.10 -20.91 -13.84
N ASP A 399 -43.31 -19.92 -13.42
CA ASP A 399 -43.51 -19.23 -12.14
C ASP A 399 -44.84 -18.45 -12.12
N ASP A 400 -45.20 -17.75 -13.20
CA ASP A 400 -46.51 -17.08 -13.32
C ASP A 400 -47.67 -18.11 -13.30
N GLU A 401 -47.52 -19.26 -13.96
CA GLU A 401 -48.53 -20.33 -13.98
C GLU A 401 -48.72 -20.98 -12.59
N ILE A 402 -47.62 -21.22 -11.86
CA ILE A 402 -47.66 -21.71 -10.49
C ILE A 402 -48.34 -20.69 -9.58
N GLU A 403 -48.01 -19.40 -9.72
CA GLU A 403 -48.64 -18.33 -8.93
C GLU A 403 -50.13 -18.19 -9.25
N LEU A 404 -50.53 -18.25 -10.53
CA LEU A 404 -51.92 -18.26 -10.97
C LEU A 404 -52.69 -19.46 -10.41
N THR A 405 -52.10 -20.65 -10.44
CA THR A 405 -52.71 -21.85 -9.86
C THR A 405 -52.90 -21.71 -8.35
N ALA A 406 -51.94 -21.09 -7.65
CA ALA A 406 -51.99 -20.88 -6.21
C ALA A 406 -52.92 -19.73 -5.79
N ILE A 407 -53.17 -18.73 -6.63
CA ILE A 407 -53.97 -17.55 -6.28
C ILE A 407 -55.47 -17.84 -6.32
N GLY A 408 -55.94 -18.73 -7.20
CA GLY A 408 -57.36 -19.09 -7.34
C GLY A 408 -58.01 -19.50 -6.02
N PRO A 409 -57.52 -20.55 -5.32
CA PRO A 409 -58.06 -20.96 -4.01
C PRO A 409 -57.96 -19.87 -2.93
N ARG A 410 -56.98 -18.97 -3.02
CA ARG A 410 -56.81 -17.85 -2.08
C ARG A 410 -57.83 -16.74 -2.31
N ILE A 411 -58.23 -16.50 -3.56
CA ILE A 411 -59.30 -15.55 -3.92
C ILE A 411 -60.65 -16.04 -3.41
N GLU A 412 -60.92 -17.34 -3.52
CA GLU A 412 -62.17 -17.95 -3.04
C GLU A 412 -62.35 -17.81 -1.53
N SER A 413 -61.25 -17.84 -0.78
CA SER A 413 -61.25 -17.74 0.70
C SER A 413 -61.03 -16.32 1.24
N ALA A 414 -60.62 -15.36 0.41
CA ALA A 414 -60.42 -13.97 0.83
C ALA A 414 -61.71 -13.15 0.77
N THR A 415 -61.85 -12.16 1.65
CA THR A 415 -62.98 -11.21 1.68
C THR A 415 -62.50 -9.76 1.68
N GLY A 416 -63.39 -8.84 1.25
CA GLY A 416 -63.13 -7.40 1.26
C GLY A 416 -61.90 -6.98 0.44
N GLU A 417 -61.16 -6.01 0.95
CA GLU A 417 -59.99 -5.40 0.30
C GLU A 417 -58.89 -6.42 -0.07
N ARG A 418 -58.69 -7.46 0.76
CA ARG A 418 -57.71 -8.51 0.47
C ARG A 418 -58.08 -9.29 -0.79
N ARG A 419 -59.37 -9.55 -1.01
CA ARG A 419 -59.87 -10.25 -2.21
C ARG A 419 -59.67 -9.38 -3.45
N GLU A 420 -59.97 -8.09 -3.35
CA GLU A 420 -59.75 -7.12 -4.44
C GLU A 420 -58.28 -7.08 -4.86
N ARG A 421 -57.36 -6.94 -3.90
CA ARG A 421 -55.90 -6.98 -4.18
C ARG A 421 -55.47 -8.30 -4.85
N MET A 422 -56.06 -9.43 -4.46
CA MET A 422 -55.74 -10.73 -5.09
C MET A 422 -56.32 -10.86 -6.51
N LEU A 423 -57.53 -10.36 -6.77
CA LEU A 423 -58.13 -10.30 -8.11
C LEU A 423 -57.32 -9.38 -9.04
N GLU A 424 -56.86 -8.23 -8.55
CA GLU A 424 -55.97 -7.35 -9.30
C GLU A 424 -54.65 -8.04 -9.63
N ARG A 425 -54.07 -8.76 -8.66
CA ARG A 425 -52.86 -9.56 -8.86
C ARG A 425 -53.04 -10.67 -9.89
N GLU A 426 -54.15 -11.42 -9.81
CA GLU A 426 -54.51 -12.45 -10.80
C GLU A 426 -54.68 -11.85 -12.20
N LYS A 427 -55.39 -10.72 -12.33
CA LYS A 427 -55.56 -10.02 -13.60
C LYS A 427 -54.21 -9.56 -14.17
N ALA A 428 -53.30 -9.07 -13.33
CA ALA A 428 -51.95 -8.70 -13.74
C ALA A 428 -51.11 -9.91 -14.17
N LEU A 429 -51.20 -11.04 -13.46
CA LEU A 429 -50.55 -12.30 -13.81
C LEU A 429 -51.04 -12.84 -15.15
N ASN A 430 -52.36 -12.93 -15.34
CA ASN A 430 -52.96 -13.38 -16.60
C ASN A 430 -52.55 -12.50 -17.78
N ARG A 431 -52.48 -11.17 -17.58
CA ARG A 431 -52.00 -10.24 -18.61
C ARG A 431 -50.54 -10.50 -18.98
N ARG A 432 -49.66 -10.68 -17.99
CA ARG A 432 -48.23 -10.99 -18.21
C ARG A 432 -48.04 -12.34 -18.90
N ALA A 433 -48.76 -13.38 -18.46
CA ALA A 433 -48.73 -14.71 -19.09
C ALA A 433 -49.19 -14.63 -20.55
N ALA A 434 -50.27 -13.90 -20.84
CA ALA A 434 -50.77 -13.70 -22.20
C ALA A 434 -49.74 -12.98 -23.10
N TRP A 435 -49.02 -11.97 -22.58
CA TRP A 435 -47.94 -11.33 -23.33
C TRP A 435 -46.79 -12.30 -23.60
N ARG A 436 -46.34 -13.06 -22.60
CA ARG A 436 -45.21 -13.99 -22.73
C ARG A 436 -45.51 -15.16 -23.67
N LEU A 437 -46.77 -15.58 -23.78
CA LEU A 437 -47.22 -16.59 -24.74
C LEU A 437 -47.26 -16.07 -26.19
N ASN A 438 -47.24 -14.76 -26.41
CA ASN A 438 -47.20 -14.19 -27.76
C ASN A 438 -45.81 -14.39 -28.39
N PRO A 439 -45.68 -15.09 -29.54
CA PRO A 439 -44.38 -15.29 -30.19
C PRO A 439 -43.68 -13.97 -30.58
N GLU A 440 -44.44 -12.92 -30.88
CA GLU A 440 -43.88 -11.60 -31.17
C GLU A 440 -43.26 -10.94 -29.92
N TYR A 441 -43.74 -11.27 -28.71
CA TYR A 441 -43.14 -10.77 -27.46
C TYR A 441 -41.72 -11.33 -27.28
N ALA A 442 -41.51 -12.63 -27.53
CA ALA A 442 -40.19 -13.24 -27.49
C ALA A 442 -39.27 -12.70 -28.60
N ARG A 443 -39.80 -12.49 -29.82
CA ARG A 443 -39.02 -11.88 -30.93
C ARG A 443 -38.63 -10.43 -30.66
N ALA A 444 -39.49 -9.67 -29.99
CA ALA A 444 -39.26 -8.25 -29.67
C ALA A 444 -38.01 -8.00 -28.79
N PHE A 445 -37.50 -9.02 -28.09
CA PHE A 445 -36.21 -8.89 -27.41
C PHE A 445 -35.03 -8.71 -28.38
N ARG A 446 -35.10 -9.25 -29.60
CA ARG A 446 -34.04 -9.22 -30.62
C ARG A 446 -34.32 -8.26 -31.78
N ASP A 447 -35.59 -8.07 -32.09
CA ASP A 447 -36.02 -7.35 -33.29
C ASP A 447 -36.79 -6.07 -32.90
N PRO A 448 -36.20 -4.87 -33.08
CA PRO A 448 -36.89 -3.60 -32.88
C PRO A 448 -38.17 -3.44 -33.72
N ALA A 449 -38.30 -4.15 -34.85
CA ALA A 449 -39.53 -4.14 -35.65
C ALA A 449 -40.64 -5.00 -35.03
N ALA A 450 -40.30 -6.13 -34.39
CA ALA A 450 -41.24 -6.92 -33.60
C ALA A 450 -41.72 -6.14 -32.36
N GLU A 451 -40.85 -5.38 -31.71
CA GLU A 451 -41.22 -4.51 -30.59
C GLU A 451 -42.30 -3.49 -31.00
N ARG A 452 -42.16 -2.83 -32.15
CA ARG A 452 -43.14 -1.86 -32.67
C ARG A 452 -44.51 -2.47 -32.97
N ARG A 453 -44.58 -3.80 -33.14
CA ARG A 453 -45.84 -4.54 -33.39
C ARG A 453 -46.55 -4.96 -32.09
N LEU A 454 -45.90 -4.82 -30.93
CA LEU A 454 -46.52 -5.11 -29.64
C LEU A 454 -47.47 -3.98 -29.20
N PRO A 455 -48.51 -4.29 -28.40
CA PRO A 455 -49.26 -3.27 -27.68
C PRO A 455 -48.32 -2.39 -26.83
N PRO A 456 -48.57 -1.06 -26.70
CA PRO A 456 -47.68 -0.17 -25.97
C PRO A 456 -47.34 -0.63 -24.54
N GLU A 457 -48.33 -1.11 -23.79
CA GLU A 457 -48.14 -1.66 -22.44
C GLU A 457 -47.20 -2.88 -22.43
N ALA A 458 -47.32 -3.76 -23.44
CA ALA A 458 -46.50 -4.96 -23.55
C ALA A 458 -45.05 -4.61 -23.96
N ALA A 459 -44.88 -3.62 -24.85
CA ALA A 459 -43.57 -3.12 -25.24
C ALA A 459 -42.84 -2.44 -24.06
N GLU A 460 -43.56 -1.62 -23.28
CA GLU A 460 -43.01 -0.99 -22.07
C GLU A 460 -42.64 -2.03 -21.01
N PHE A 461 -43.52 -3.01 -20.76
CA PHE A 461 -43.24 -4.12 -19.85
C PHE A 461 -42.02 -4.94 -20.30
N MET A 462 -41.90 -5.25 -21.60
CA MET A 462 -40.73 -5.94 -22.17
C MET A 462 -39.44 -5.16 -21.96
N ARG A 463 -39.43 -3.85 -22.23
CA ARG A 463 -38.25 -3.00 -22.00
C ARG A 463 -37.83 -2.97 -20.54
N HIS A 464 -38.80 -2.90 -19.63
CA HIS A 464 -38.53 -2.96 -18.20
C HIS A 464 -37.95 -4.31 -17.80
N GLU A 465 -38.56 -5.41 -18.26
CA GLU A 465 -38.10 -6.77 -18.03
C GLU A 465 -36.68 -7.00 -18.58
N ARG A 466 -36.37 -6.50 -19.79
CA ARG A 466 -35.03 -6.53 -20.39
C ARG A 466 -34.02 -5.75 -19.56
N ARG A 467 -34.35 -4.52 -19.16
CA ARG A 467 -33.46 -3.67 -18.35
C ARG A 467 -33.16 -4.30 -16.98
N ASP A 468 -34.19 -4.85 -16.35
CA ASP A 468 -34.07 -5.50 -15.05
C ASP A 468 -33.25 -6.79 -15.16
N LEU A 469 -33.44 -7.58 -16.22
CA LEU A 469 -32.62 -8.75 -16.50
C LEU A 469 -31.16 -8.37 -16.72
N ILE A 470 -30.86 -7.36 -17.55
CA ILE A 470 -29.49 -6.90 -17.80
C ILE A 470 -28.83 -6.49 -16.48
N ARG A 471 -29.49 -5.67 -15.66
CA ARG A 471 -28.98 -5.27 -14.35
C ARG A 471 -28.72 -6.47 -13.44
N ALA A 472 -29.71 -7.36 -13.30
CA ALA A 472 -29.58 -8.55 -12.47
C ALA A 472 -28.48 -9.50 -12.96
N MET A 473 -28.31 -9.62 -14.28
CA MET A 473 -27.25 -10.41 -14.90
C MET A 473 -25.88 -9.80 -14.65
N MET A 474 -25.72 -8.48 -14.78
CA MET A 474 -24.46 -7.81 -14.44
C MET A 474 -24.11 -8.06 -12.98
N ASP A 475 -25.02 -7.83 -12.05
CA ASP A 475 -24.78 -8.06 -10.62
C ASP A 475 -24.43 -9.53 -10.31
N ALA A 476 -25.14 -10.48 -10.94
CA ALA A 476 -24.86 -11.90 -10.77
C ALA A 476 -23.51 -12.32 -11.37
N LEU A 477 -23.16 -11.86 -12.56
CA LEU A 477 -21.89 -12.15 -13.20
C LEU A 477 -20.71 -11.54 -12.42
N ARG A 478 -20.88 -10.32 -11.89
CA ARG A 478 -19.90 -9.67 -11.01
C ARG A 478 -19.64 -10.51 -9.75
N ALA A 479 -20.72 -10.89 -9.06
CA ALA A 479 -20.64 -11.76 -7.89
C ALA A 479 -20.03 -13.12 -8.23
N GLU A 480 -20.36 -13.68 -9.39
CA GLU A 480 -19.88 -14.98 -9.84
C GLU A 480 -18.39 -14.97 -10.20
N ALA A 481 -17.89 -13.92 -10.86
CA ALA A 481 -16.46 -13.76 -11.12
C ALA A 481 -15.64 -13.72 -9.82
N ILE A 482 -16.10 -12.93 -8.83
CA ILE A 482 -15.48 -12.84 -7.50
C ILE A 482 -15.52 -14.22 -6.82
N ARG A 483 -16.68 -14.89 -6.84
CA ARG A 483 -16.86 -16.22 -6.23
C ARG A 483 -15.93 -17.24 -6.85
N ILE A 484 -15.87 -17.34 -8.18
CA ILE A 484 -15.01 -18.29 -8.89
C ILE A 484 -13.57 -18.07 -8.47
N ALA A 485 -13.06 -16.85 -8.51
CA ALA A 485 -11.67 -16.59 -8.17
C ALA A 485 -11.33 -16.87 -6.70
N VAL A 486 -12.14 -16.38 -5.75
CA VAL A 486 -11.91 -16.63 -4.32
C VAL A 486 -12.00 -18.13 -4.00
N THR A 487 -13.03 -18.82 -4.51
CA THR A 487 -13.21 -20.27 -4.27
C THR A 487 -12.10 -21.09 -4.92
N SER A 488 -11.62 -20.68 -6.10
CA SER A 488 -10.58 -21.41 -6.82
C SER A 488 -9.21 -21.18 -6.19
N LEU A 489 -8.94 -19.96 -5.71
CA LEU A 489 -7.77 -19.65 -4.91
C LEU A 489 -7.76 -20.46 -3.61
N ASP A 490 -8.90 -20.52 -2.91
CA ASP A 490 -9.04 -21.33 -1.70
C ASP A 490 -8.83 -22.81 -1.99
N THR A 491 -9.44 -23.35 -3.06
CA THR A 491 -9.25 -24.73 -3.50
C THR A 491 -7.77 -25.01 -3.79
N LEU A 492 -7.12 -24.20 -4.61
CA LEU A 492 -5.72 -24.37 -4.98
C LEU A 492 -4.79 -24.27 -3.77
N ARG A 493 -5.02 -23.28 -2.90
CA ARG A 493 -4.29 -23.12 -1.64
C ARG A 493 -4.42 -24.37 -0.78
N MET A 494 -5.63 -24.91 -0.63
CA MET A 494 -5.86 -26.15 0.11
C MET A 494 -5.19 -27.35 -0.56
N ASP A 495 -5.24 -27.48 -1.89
CA ASP A 495 -4.57 -28.56 -2.64
C ASP A 495 -3.05 -28.52 -2.46
N LEU A 496 -2.45 -27.34 -2.47
CA LEU A 496 -1.02 -27.16 -2.19
C LEU A 496 -0.69 -27.46 -0.73
N TYR A 497 -1.54 -27.03 0.21
CA TYR A 497 -1.38 -27.47 1.60
C TYR A 497 -1.47 -28.99 1.72
N ARG A 498 -2.39 -29.67 1.01
CA ARG A 498 -2.47 -31.15 1.03
C ARG A 498 -1.19 -31.78 0.51
N THR A 499 -0.69 -31.25 -0.60
CA THR A 499 0.55 -31.71 -1.21
C THR A 499 1.73 -31.51 -0.26
N ARG A 500 1.80 -30.35 0.41
CA ARG A 500 2.84 -30.03 1.39
C ARG A 500 2.73 -30.89 2.64
N LEU A 501 1.53 -31.10 3.16
CA LEU A 501 1.28 -31.96 4.31
C LEU A 501 1.71 -33.40 4.00
N ARG A 502 1.36 -33.91 2.82
CA ARG A 502 1.78 -35.23 2.35
C ARG A 502 3.30 -35.32 2.21
N HIS A 503 3.95 -34.31 1.65
CA HIS A 503 5.40 -34.24 1.54
C HIS A 503 6.09 -34.19 2.91
N GLU A 504 5.65 -33.29 3.79
CA GLU A 504 6.30 -33.01 5.07
C GLU A 504 5.91 -33.96 6.19
N LEU A 505 4.79 -34.65 6.13
CA LEU A 505 4.37 -35.62 7.14
C LEU A 505 4.49 -37.07 6.65
N GLY A 506 4.42 -37.30 5.34
CA GLY A 506 4.44 -38.64 4.73
C GLY A 506 3.07 -39.31 4.69
N GLU A 507 1.99 -38.59 4.97
CA GLU A 507 0.64 -39.14 5.06
C GLU A 507 -0.39 -38.24 4.35
N ASP A 508 -1.42 -38.85 3.79
CA ASP A 508 -2.57 -38.13 3.23
C ASP A 508 -3.65 -37.97 4.31
N ARG A 509 -4.04 -36.74 4.63
CA ARG A 509 -5.01 -36.44 5.70
C ARG A 509 -6.15 -35.58 5.17
N ASP A 510 -7.34 -35.77 5.71
CA ASP A 510 -8.50 -34.95 5.38
C ASP A 510 -8.33 -33.53 5.96
N PHE A 511 -8.52 -32.52 5.13
CA PHE A 511 -8.41 -31.11 5.51
C PHE A 511 -9.61 -30.60 6.28
N SER A 512 -10.76 -31.26 6.14
CA SER A 512 -11.96 -30.90 6.89
C SER A 512 -11.78 -31.04 8.40
N THR A 513 -10.78 -31.82 8.83
CA THR A 513 -10.44 -32.06 10.23
C THR A 513 -9.21 -31.28 10.71
N ILE A 514 -8.56 -30.48 9.85
CA ILE A 514 -7.35 -29.75 10.21
C ILE A 514 -7.73 -28.38 10.76
N GLU A 515 -7.27 -28.08 11.98
CA GLU A 515 -7.44 -26.75 12.55
C GLU A 515 -6.70 -25.70 11.69
N PRO A 516 -7.36 -24.62 11.26
CA PRO A 516 -6.75 -23.62 10.37
C PRO A 516 -5.41 -23.05 10.85
N ARG A 517 -5.21 -22.94 12.17
CA ARG A 517 -3.97 -22.43 12.78
C ARG A 517 -2.73 -23.30 12.51
N ILE A 518 -2.92 -24.58 12.17
CA ILE A 518 -1.83 -25.52 11.87
C ILE A 518 -1.25 -25.24 10.49
N LEU A 519 -2.06 -24.78 9.53
CA LEU A 519 -1.65 -24.68 8.13
C LEU A 519 -0.45 -23.75 7.93
N PRO A 520 -0.38 -22.55 8.54
CA PRO A 520 0.79 -21.71 8.37
C PRO A 520 2.06 -22.25 9.06
N ALA A 521 1.93 -23.15 10.05
CA ALA A 521 3.09 -23.84 10.63
C ALA A 521 3.85 -24.70 9.60
N LEU A 522 3.17 -25.19 8.56
CA LEU A 522 3.80 -25.93 7.46
C LEU A 522 4.81 -25.08 6.68
N LEU A 523 4.67 -23.75 6.71
CA LEU A 523 5.56 -22.84 6.00
C LEU A 523 6.95 -22.78 6.66
N PHE A 524 7.03 -23.06 7.97
CA PHE A 524 8.30 -23.07 8.69
C PHE A 524 9.22 -24.25 8.31
N PHE A 525 8.70 -25.32 7.69
CA PHE A 525 9.56 -26.41 7.19
C PHE A 525 10.60 -25.92 6.19
N ARG A 526 10.32 -24.86 5.42
CA ARG A 526 11.33 -24.25 4.55
C ARG A 526 12.49 -23.65 5.35
N ALA A 527 12.17 -22.99 6.47
CA ALA A 527 13.17 -22.37 7.36
C ALA A 527 14.01 -23.39 8.11
N VAL A 528 13.45 -24.57 8.42
CA VAL A 528 14.13 -25.63 9.20
C VAL A 528 14.52 -26.86 8.39
N SER A 529 14.39 -26.86 7.07
CA SER A 529 14.64 -28.04 6.22
C SER A 529 16.06 -28.61 6.34
N HIS A 530 17.03 -27.75 6.62
CA HIS A 530 18.44 -28.12 6.86
C HIS A 530 18.73 -28.47 8.33
N LEU A 531 17.75 -28.32 9.24
CA LEU A 531 17.85 -28.52 10.68
C LEU A 531 17.07 -29.78 11.08
N ARG A 532 17.80 -30.90 11.20
CA ARG A 532 17.22 -32.24 11.33
C ARG A 532 16.32 -32.38 12.56
N LYS A 533 16.75 -31.93 13.74
CA LYS A 533 15.96 -32.05 14.98
C LYS A 533 14.76 -31.11 14.96
N SER A 534 14.95 -29.88 14.50
CA SER A 534 13.92 -28.84 14.42
C SER A 534 12.81 -29.27 13.47
N SER A 535 13.16 -29.82 12.29
CA SER A 535 12.21 -30.45 11.37
C SER A 535 11.48 -31.63 12.00
N LYS A 536 12.18 -32.53 12.71
CA LYS A 536 11.58 -33.69 13.39
C LYS A 536 10.53 -33.22 14.42
N TRP A 537 10.87 -32.27 15.27
CA TRP A 537 9.99 -31.81 16.35
C TRP A 537 8.84 -30.95 15.85
N LEU A 538 9.05 -30.11 14.82
CA LEU A 538 7.97 -29.40 14.14
C LEU A 538 6.97 -30.37 13.51
N ARG A 539 7.47 -31.43 12.84
CA ARG A 539 6.63 -32.52 12.31
C ARG A 539 5.82 -33.18 13.42
N ARG A 540 6.46 -33.52 14.54
CA ARG A 540 5.78 -34.15 15.69
C ARG A 540 4.72 -33.24 16.29
N LEU A 541 5.02 -31.94 16.43
CA LEU A 541 4.09 -30.92 16.92
C LEU A 541 2.82 -30.86 16.07
N ILE A 542 2.98 -30.80 14.75
CA ILE A 542 1.87 -30.78 13.79
C ILE A 542 1.07 -32.09 13.86
N LEU A 543 1.73 -33.24 13.89
CA LEU A 543 1.05 -34.55 13.97
C LEU A 543 0.21 -34.68 15.25
N ASP A 544 0.73 -34.25 16.40
CA ASP A 544 -0.04 -34.30 17.65
C ASP A 544 -1.26 -33.39 17.59
N ALA A 545 -1.14 -32.18 17.02
CA ALA A 545 -2.27 -31.27 16.86
C ALA A 545 -3.35 -31.84 15.93
N LEU A 546 -2.95 -32.47 14.82
CA LEU A 546 -3.86 -33.16 13.90
C LEU A 546 -4.57 -34.36 14.54
N GLU A 547 -3.94 -35.00 15.53
CA GLU A 547 -4.48 -36.15 16.25
C GLU A 547 -5.23 -35.74 17.54
N GLY A 548 -5.32 -34.44 17.84
CA GLY A 548 -5.90 -33.94 19.09
C GLY A 548 -5.13 -34.38 20.34
N LYS A 549 -3.84 -34.72 20.19
CA LYS A 549 -2.97 -35.18 21.28
C LYS A 549 -2.30 -33.99 21.97
N PRO A 550 -2.14 -34.04 23.30
CA PRO A 550 -1.30 -33.06 24.00
C PRO A 550 0.16 -33.23 23.59
N HIS A 551 0.93 -32.14 23.68
CA HIS A 551 2.36 -32.13 23.34
C HIS A 551 3.24 -32.54 24.53
N ASP A 552 2.85 -33.59 25.27
CA ASP A 552 3.50 -34.02 26.51
C ASP A 552 4.96 -34.43 26.32
N TRP A 553 5.34 -34.81 25.09
CA TRP A 553 6.74 -35.09 24.74
C TRP A 553 7.65 -33.89 25.00
N MET A 554 7.16 -32.65 24.88
CA MET A 554 7.94 -31.46 25.24
C MET A 554 8.34 -31.46 26.72
N ARG A 555 7.77 -32.31 27.57
CA ARG A 555 8.11 -32.49 28.98
C ARG A 555 8.81 -33.81 29.29
N SER A 556 8.70 -34.81 28.42
CA SER A 556 9.17 -36.19 28.69
C SER A 556 10.40 -36.61 27.90
N GLU A 557 10.84 -35.84 26.90
CA GLU A 557 12.04 -36.17 26.13
C GLU A 557 13.30 -36.15 27.01
N PRO A 558 14.28 -37.07 26.82
CA PRO A 558 15.43 -37.18 27.71
C PRO A 558 16.22 -35.87 27.93
N PRO A 559 16.54 -35.06 26.89
CA PRO A 559 17.21 -33.77 27.10
C PRO A 559 16.41 -32.81 27.98
N VAL A 560 15.07 -32.87 27.90
CA VAL A 560 14.17 -32.06 28.74
C VAL A 560 14.19 -32.55 30.17
N LEU A 561 14.15 -33.86 30.41
CA LEU A 561 14.21 -34.43 31.76
C LEU A 561 15.54 -34.09 32.44
N GLU A 562 16.64 -34.15 31.70
CA GLU A 562 17.96 -33.73 32.18
C GLU A 562 18.01 -32.24 32.50
N TRP A 563 17.47 -31.38 31.62
CA TRP A 563 17.32 -29.95 31.88
C TRP A 563 16.50 -29.69 33.16
N ALA A 564 15.31 -30.29 33.27
CA ALA A 564 14.44 -30.13 34.42
C ALA A 564 15.11 -30.60 35.72
N ALA A 565 15.90 -31.68 35.67
CA ALA A 565 16.68 -32.16 36.81
C ALA A 565 17.77 -31.17 37.22
N ARG A 566 18.50 -30.57 36.27
CA ARG A 566 19.49 -29.52 36.57
C ARG A 566 18.85 -28.28 37.20
N VAL A 567 17.73 -27.81 36.64
CA VAL A 567 16.99 -26.66 37.16
C VAL A 567 16.47 -26.93 38.58
N LYS A 568 15.90 -28.12 38.84
CA LYS A 568 15.46 -28.52 40.18
C LYS A 568 16.61 -28.68 41.17
N ALA A 569 17.76 -29.16 40.73
CA ALA A 569 18.94 -29.25 41.57
C ALA A 569 19.46 -27.87 41.98
N ALA A 570 19.42 -26.89 41.06
CA ALA A 570 19.79 -25.51 41.34
C ALA A 570 18.74 -24.76 42.19
N PHE A 571 17.46 -25.03 41.95
CA PHE A 571 16.33 -24.36 42.61
C PHE A 571 15.32 -25.40 43.12
N PRO A 572 15.48 -25.93 44.35
CA PRO A 572 14.59 -26.97 44.87
C PRO A 572 13.11 -26.57 44.95
N GLU A 573 12.82 -25.27 45.08
CA GLU A 573 11.45 -24.71 45.10
C GLU A 573 10.82 -24.52 43.71
N VAL A 574 11.58 -24.76 42.63
CA VAL A 574 11.10 -24.56 41.27
C VAL A 574 10.00 -25.55 40.90
N ARG A 575 8.92 -25.02 40.35
CA ARG A 575 7.73 -25.74 39.90
C ARG A 575 7.74 -25.80 38.38
N ILE A 576 8.47 -26.76 37.82
CA ILE A 576 8.63 -26.93 36.36
C ILE A 576 7.28 -27.11 35.64
N GLU A 577 6.28 -27.67 36.32
CA GLU A 577 4.90 -27.78 35.80
C GLU A 577 4.21 -26.43 35.62
N ARG A 578 4.64 -25.38 36.36
CA ARG A 578 4.17 -24.01 36.20
C ARG A 578 4.90 -23.25 35.10
N TRP A 579 6.06 -23.74 34.67
CA TRP A 579 6.73 -23.22 33.49
C TRP A 579 5.92 -23.56 32.23
N ARG A 580 5.53 -22.52 31.46
CA ARG A 580 4.52 -22.57 30.38
C ARG A 580 3.08 -22.90 30.83
N ALA A 581 2.75 -22.75 32.11
CA ALA A 581 1.34 -22.77 32.52
C ALA A 581 0.67 -21.42 32.21
N ALA A 582 -0.65 -21.43 32.04
CA ALA A 582 -1.41 -20.20 31.85
C ALA A 582 -1.20 -19.25 33.04
N PHE A 583 -0.69 -18.06 32.75
CA PHE A 583 -0.47 -17.01 33.73
C PHE A 583 -0.73 -15.67 33.05
N GLU A 584 -1.59 -14.85 33.65
CA GLU A 584 -2.01 -13.58 33.08
C GLU A 584 -2.11 -12.47 34.12
N ARG A 585 -1.97 -11.22 33.68
CA ARG A 585 -2.13 -10.03 34.49
C ARG A 585 -2.61 -8.86 33.65
N ARG A 586 -3.56 -8.10 34.18
CA ARG A 586 -4.00 -6.82 33.61
C ARG A 586 -3.23 -5.68 34.24
N VAL A 587 -2.79 -4.74 33.41
CA VAL A 587 -2.09 -3.53 33.84
C VAL A 587 -2.75 -2.33 33.17
N ASP A 588 -3.11 -1.32 33.97
CA ASP A 588 -3.56 -0.03 33.45
C ASP A 588 -2.37 0.74 32.87
N TYR A 589 -2.35 0.90 31.55
CA TYR A 589 -1.33 1.66 30.86
C TYR A 589 -1.70 3.14 30.84
N ARG A 590 -0.86 3.99 31.44
CA ARG A 590 -1.05 5.44 31.50
C ARG A 590 0.05 6.16 30.74
N ARG A 591 -0.32 7.16 29.94
CA ARG A 591 0.62 7.97 29.14
C ARG A 591 1.71 8.64 29.97
N GLY A 592 1.37 9.10 31.18
CA GLY A 592 2.33 9.74 32.09
C GLY A 592 3.45 8.79 32.54
N ASP A 593 3.10 7.53 32.82
CA ASP A 593 4.07 6.51 33.27
C ASP A 593 4.92 6.02 32.10
N ALA A 594 4.31 5.90 30.92
CA ALA A 594 4.99 5.59 29.68
C ALA A 594 6.11 6.57 29.35
N ARG A 595 5.82 7.88 29.46
CA ARG A 595 6.78 8.96 29.23
C ARG A 595 7.93 8.92 30.23
N LYS A 596 7.63 8.68 31.52
CA LYS A 596 8.65 8.52 32.55
C LYS A 596 9.55 7.32 32.27
N GLU A 597 8.97 6.18 31.90
CA GLU A 597 9.74 4.97 31.55
C GLU A 597 10.62 5.20 30.33
N LYS A 598 10.11 5.89 29.31
CA LYS A 598 10.88 6.27 28.12
C LYS A 598 12.11 7.09 28.49
N LEU A 599 11.94 8.13 29.31
CA LEU A 599 13.04 8.98 29.78
C LEU A 599 14.03 8.20 30.62
N ARG A 600 13.54 7.36 31.55
CA ARG A 600 14.39 6.48 32.36
C ARG A 600 15.24 5.54 31.51
N ARG A 601 14.70 4.98 30.42
CA ARG A 601 15.44 4.12 29.48
C ARG A 601 16.48 4.88 28.69
N GLN A 602 16.14 6.07 28.19
CA GLN A 602 17.12 6.94 27.52
C GLN A 602 18.29 7.27 28.44
N GLU A 603 18.00 7.59 29.70
CA GLU A 603 19.02 7.87 30.71
C GLU A 603 19.87 6.63 31.02
N ALA A 604 19.26 5.45 31.14
CA ALA A 604 19.97 4.19 31.36
C ALA A 604 20.90 3.81 30.20
N ASP A 605 20.44 3.91 28.95
CA ASP A 605 21.25 3.62 27.76
C ASP A 605 22.40 4.64 27.61
N LEU A 606 22.15 5.93 27.90
CA LEU A 606 23.20 6.94 27.97
C LEU A 606 24.19 6.65 29.10
N ALA A 607 23.74 6.21 30.27
CA ALA A 607 24.63 5.85 31.37
C ALA A 607 25.49 4.63 31.04
N GLN A 608 24.94 3.62 30.37
CA GLN A 608 25.69 2.45 29.89
C GLN A 608 26.73 2.85 28.85
N ALA A 609 26.36 3.66 27.85
CA ALA A 609 27.29 4.19 26.84
C ALA A 609 28.45 4.95 27.50
N ARG A 610 28.15 5.82 28.47
CA ARG A 610 29.16 6.55 29.26
C ARG A 610 30.07 5.60 30.05
N GLY A 611 29.51 4.57 30.69
CA GLY A 611 30.27 3.56 31.42
C GLY A 611 31.19 2.74 30.51
N LEU A 612 30.76 2.39 29.30
CA LEU A 612 31.57 1.68 28.30
C LEU A 612 32.69 2.57 27.72
N LEU A 613 32.42 3.85 27.45
CA LEU A 613 33.46 4.81 27.04
C LEU A 613 34.52 5.01 28.13
N ALA A 614 34.11 5.08 29.40
CA ALA A 614 35.04 5.14 30.53
C ALA A 614 35.91 3.88 30.61
N LYS A 615 35.34 2.69 30.37
CA LYS A 615 36.11 1.43 30.27
C LYS A 615 37.07 1.43 29.08
N ALA A 616 36.74 2.12 28.00
CA ALA A 616 37.62 2.35 26.85
C ALA A 616 38.68 3.44 27.10
N GLY A 617 38.78 4.00 28.31
CA GLY A 617 39.78 5.01 28.67
C GLY A 617 39.44 6.44 28.24
N VAL A 618 38.22 6.70 27.76
CA VAL A 618 37.75 8.04 27.38
C VAL A 618 36.86 8.61 28.46
N LYS A 619 37.12 9.87 28.87
CA LYS A 619 36.22 10.60 29.77
C LYS A 619 34.92 10.90 29.00
N PRO A 620 33.77 10.33 29.39
CA PRO A 620 32.55 10.48 28.63
C PRO A 620 31.94 11.88 28.82
N GLU A 621 31.42 12.46 27.73
CA GLU A 621 30.60 13.69 27.77
C GLU A 621 29.15 13.38 28.16
N GLU A 622 28.34 14.40 28.47
CA GLU A 622 26.95 14.22 28.90
C GLU A 622 25.93 14.10 27.75
N GLY A 623 26.18 14.77 26.62
CA GLY A 623 25.24 14.88 25.51
C GLY A 623 25.37 13.77 24.46
N LEU A 624 24.27 13.47 23.77
CA LEU A 624 24.19 12.40 22.77
C LEU A 624 25.13 12.65 21.57
N GLU A 625 25.16 13.88 21.05
CA GLU A 625 25.98 14.23 19.88
C GLU A 625 27.47 14.22 20.20
N GLU A 626 27.82 14.66 21.41
CA GLU A 626 29.18 14.62 21.92
C GLU A 626 29.65 13.17 22.09
N LEU A 627 28.82 12.30 22.67
CA LEU A 627 29.11 10.87 22.79
C LEU A 627 29.30 10.20 21.42
N ARG A 628 28.47 10.53 20.42
CA ARG A 628 28.65 10.02 19.04
C ARG A 628 29.96 10.48 18.42
N SER A 629 30.30 11.75 18.62
CA SER A 629 31.56 12.33 18.14
C SER A 629 32.76 11.64 18.77
N GLN A 630 32.70 11.31 20.08
CA GLN A 630 33.73 10.54 20.77
C GLN A 630 33.87 9.12 20.22
N VAL A 631 32.76 8.42 19.97
CA VAL A 631 32.77 7.06 19.38
C VAL A 631 33.35 7.08 17.97
N ALA A 632 32.96 8.05 17.14
CA ALA A 632 33.51 8.21 15.79
C ALA A 632 35.03 8.47 15.81
N ALA A 633 35.51 9.30 16.75
CA ALA A 633 36.93 9.58 16.93
C ALA A 633 37.72 8.34 17.42
N LEU A 634 37.13 7.50 18.29
CA LEU A 634 37.72 6.23 18.70
C LEU A 634 37.74 5.22 17.56
N ARG A 635 36.66 5.13 16.77
CA ARG A 635 36.57 4.21 15.62
C ARG A 635 37.65 4.52 14.57
N ALA A 636 37.92 5.80 14.32
CA ALA A 636 38.97 6.23 13.42
C ALA A 636 40.39 5.83 13.87
N GLN A 637 40.58 5.53 15.15
CA GLN A 637 41.85 5.05 15.72
C GLN A 637 41.97 3.53 15.68
N VAL A 638 40.87 2.80 15.50
CA VAL A 638 40.92 1.33 15.34
C VAL A 638 41.46 1.04 13.95
N PRO A 639 42.67 0.47 13.81
CA PRO A 639 43.20 0.11 12.50
C PRO A 639 42.23 -0.87 11.82
N PRO A 640 42.07 -0.80 10.49
CA PRO A 640 41.26 -1.77 9.78
C PRO A 640 41.77 -3.18 10.11
N PRO A 641 40.87 -4.19 10.18
CA PRO A 641 41.27 -5.56 10.45
C PRO A 641 42.40 -5.93 9.48
N PRO A 642 43.53 -6.48 9.97
CA PRO A 642 44.67 -6.77 9.12
C PRO A 642 44.18 -7.65 7.96
N VAL A 643 44.45 -7.19 6.74
CA VAL A 643 44.23 -8.02 5.55
C VAL A 643 45.06 -9.29 5.78
N PRO A 644 44.54 -10.50 5.54
CA PRO A 644 45.30 -11.73 5.73
C PRO A 644 46.55 -11.71 4.85
N GLU A 645 47.68 -11.23 5.38
CA GLU A 645 48.95 -11.20 4.67
C GLU A 645 49.50 -12.62 4.57
N ALA A 646 50.01 -12.94 3.38
CA ALA A 646 50.62 -14.24 3.10
C ALA A 646 51.76 -14.51 4.10
N PRO A 647 51.92 -15.78 4.53
CA PRO A 647 52.86 -16.14 5.58
C PRO A 647 54.28 -16.08 5.04
N ASP A 648 54.97 -14.95 5.13
CA ASP A 648 56.45 -14.88 5.11
C ASP A 648 56.96 -13.44 5.36
N SER A 649 57.34 -13.14 6.61
CA SER A 649 58.57 -12.38 6.91
C SER A 649 58.80 -12.30 8.42
N THR A 650 59.74 -13.12 8.90
CA THR A 650 60.22 -13.09 10.28
C THR A 650 61.26 -11.98 10.43
N GLY A 651 60.83 -10.79 10.84
CA GLY A 651 61.71 -9.72 11.33
C GLY A 651 61.45 -9.43 12.83
N PRO A 652 62.48 -9.14 13.64
CA PRO A 652 62.31 -8.77 15.05
C PRO A 652 61.71 -7.35 15.14
N GLY A 653 60.39 -7.28 15.24
CA GLY A 653 59.62 -6.03 15.28
C GLY A 653 59.53 -5.41 16.69
N GLU A 654 59.45 -4.09 16.71
CA GLU A 654 59.21 -3.23 17.87
C GLU A 654 57.99 -3.67 18.70
N PRO A 655 57.98 -3.44 20.02
CA PRO A 655 56.85 -3.75 20.87
C PRO A 655 55.58 -3.06 20.32
N PRO A 656 54.48 -3.79 20.11
CA PRO A 656 53.29 -3.24 19.48
C PRO A 656 52.74 -2.09 20.33
N PRO A 657 52.16 -1.05 19.68
CA PRO A 657 51.45 0.01 20.39
C PRO A 657 50.34 -0.59 21.26
N ALA A 658 49.96 0.14 22.31
CA ALA A 658 48.90 -0.26 23.24
C ALA A 658 47.68 -0.81 22.50
N PRO A 659 47.04 -1.88 23.01
CA PRO A 659 45.98 -2.55 22.30
C PRO A 659 44.86 -1.55 21.97
N PRO A 660 44.39 -1.51 20.71
CA PRO A 660 43.27 -0.65 20.33
C PRO A 660 42.04 -1.00 21.19
N VAL A 661 41.15 -0.01 21.36
CA VAL A 661 39.85 -0.23 22.02
C VAL A 661 39.16 -1.41 21.34
N ASP A 662 38.63 -2.33 22.15
CA ASP A 662 37.93 -3.50 21.66
C ASP A 662 36.75 -3.06 20.76
N PRO A 663 36.74 -3.43 19.46
CA PRO A 663 35.66 -3.08 18.54
C PRO A 663 34.27 -3.47 19.05
N ALA A 664 34.15 -4.57 19.82
CA ALA A 664 32.89 -5.00 20.40
C ALA A 664 32.32 -4.00 21.41
N ILE A 665 33.18 -3.33 22.19
CA ILE A 665 32.75 -2.26 23.11
C ILE A 665 32.22 -1.07 22.32
N LEU A 666 32.88 -0.69 21.22
CA LEU A 666 32.44 0.42 20.36
C LEU A 666 31.10 0.11 19.69
N ASP A 667 30.92 -1.11 19.18
CA ASP A 667 29.65 -1.58 18.61
C ASP A 667 28.52 -1.52 19.66
N GLU A 668 28.79 -1.91 20.91
CA GLU A 668 27.82 -1.82 22.00
C GLU A 668 27.46 -0.37 22.36
N ILE A 669 28.45 0.53 22.40
CA ILE A 669 28.20 1.97 22.62
C ILE A 669 27.34 2.53 21.49
N GLU A 670 27.70 2.28 20.23
CA GLU A 670 26.97 2.78 19.06
C GLU A 670 25.53 2.26 19.03
N MET A 671 25.32 0.98 19.41
CA MET A 671 23.99 0.41 19.57
C MET A 671 23.19 1.14 20.66
N ASN A 672 23.78 1.46 21.82
CA ASN A 672 23.11 2.21 22.89
C ASN A 672 22.71 3.62 22.44
N LEU A 673 23.63 4.35 21.78
CA LEU A 673 23.35 5.70 21.28
C LEU A 673 22.26 5.68 20.19
N THR A 674 22.29 4.69 19.30
CA THR A 674 21.25 4.48 18.29
C THR A 674 19.89 4.21 18.94
N ARG A 675 19.83 3.45 20.04
CA ARG A 675 18.59 3.23 20.81
C ARG A 675 18.05 4.52 21.44
N VAL A 676 18.93 5.38 21.97
CA VAL A 676 18.53 6.69 22.53
C VAL A 676 17.98 7.60 21.44
N GLU A 677 18.66 7.69 20.30
CA GLU A 677 18.23 8.48 19.14
C GLU A 677 16.88 7.98 18.61
N ALA A 678 16.75 6.68 18.37
CA ALA A 678 15.49 6.06 17.94
C ALA A 678 14.36 6.35 18.94
N SER A 679 14.63 6.24 20.25
CA SER A 679 13.67 6.57 21.29
C SER A 679 13.27 8.05 21.26
N ARG A 680 14.22 9.00 21.13
CA ARG A 680 13.94 10.44 21.04
C ARG A 680 13.08 10.78 19.83
N ASN A 681 13.40 10.19 18.68
CA ASN A 681 12.69 10.40 17.43
C ASN A 681 11.35 9.66 17.37
N THR A 682 11.15 8.63 18.18
CA THR A 682 9.87 7.92 18.29
C THR A 682 8.89 8.74 19.12
N PRO A 683 7.81 9.27 18.54
CA PRO A 683 6.80 10.01 19.27
C PRO A 683 6.10 9.15 20.33
N GLU A 684 5.53 9.78 21.36
CA GLU A 684 4.87 9.09 22.46
C GLU A 684 3.56 8.43 21.98
N SER A 685 3.28 7.22 22.48
CA SER A 685 1.98 6.58 22.24
C SER A 685 0.87 7.37 22.95
N GLU A 686 -0.23 7.60 22.25
CA GLU A 686 -1.44 8.20 22.82
C GLU A 686 -2.39 7.16 23.43
N TYR A 687 -2.01 5.88 23.45
CA TYR A 687 -2.80 4.84 24.09
C TYR A 687 -2.88 5.05 25.60
N GLU A 688 -4.08 4.94 26.13
CA GLU A 688 -4.37 4.85 27.55
C GLU A 688 -5.48 3.82 27.74
N GLY A 689 -5.26 2.85 28.65
CA GLY A 689 -6.20 1.75 28.85
C GLY A 689 -5.54 0.49 29.37
N GLU A 690 -6.32 -0.57 29.50
CA GLU A 690 -5.85 -1.86 30.00
C GLU A 690 -4.94 -2.57 28.98
N ILE A 691 -3.89 -3.21 29.46
CA ILE A 691 -3.05 -4.16 28.72
C ILE A 691 -3.04 -5.50 29.46
N LEU A 692 -3.37 -6.57 28.77
CA LEU A 692 -3.31 -7.95 29.26
C LEU A 692 -1.94 -8.55 28.94
N PHE A 693 -1.16 -8.85 29.96
CA PHE A 693 0.04 -9.67 29.86
C PHE A 693 -0.34 -11.14 30.02
N VAL A 694 0.09 -12.00 29.11
CA VAL A 694 -0.23 -13.44 29.14
C VAL A 694 0.97 -14.28 28.72
N VAL A 695 1.25 -15.34 29.47
CA VAL A 695 2.18 -16.40 29.08
C VAL A 695 1.56 -17.23 27.96
N GLU A 696 2.22 -17.30 26.81
CA GLU A 696 1.78 -18.12 25.69
C GLU A 696 2.03 -19.61 25.97
N THR A 697 0.97 -20.38 25.84
CA THR A 697 0.97 -21.83 26.09
C THR A 697 0.79 -22.64 24.81
N ASP A 698 0.24 -22.02 23.76
CA ASP A 698 0.07 -22.66 22.46
C ASP A 698 1.37 -22.53 21.63
N PRO A 699 2.08 -23.63 21.35
CA PRO A 699 3.29 -23.59 20.54
C PRO A 699 3.02 -23.11 19.10
N PHE A 700 1.80 -23.23 18.57
CA PHE A 700 1.47 -22.66 17.26
C PHE A 700 1.44 -21.14 17.30
N GLU A 701 0.92 -20.53 18.37
CA GLU A 701 0.97 -19.08 18.57
C GLU A 701 2.41 -18.57 18.75
N VAL A 702 3.28 -19.36 19.37
CA VAL A 702 4.72 -19.03 19.46
C VAL A 702 5.38 -18.96 18.09
N LEU A 703 4.98 -19.79 17.11
CA LEU A 703 5.52 -19.70 15.74
C LEU A 703 5.25 -18.32 15.10
N TYR A 704 4.15 -17.64 15.46
CA TYR A 704 3.81 -16.31 14.96
C TYR A 704 4.52 -15.17 15.69
N MET A 705 5.51 -15.46 16.54
CA MET A 705 6.19 -14.41 17.32
C MET A 705 6.92 -13.36 16.50
N GLY A 706 7.26 -13.67 15.25
CA GLY A 706 7.78 -12.69 14.30
C GLY A 706 6.71 -11.93 13.52
N GLU A 707 5.47 -12.45 13.45
CA GLU A 707 4.42 -12.02 12.50
C GLU A 707 3.53 -10.90 13.02
N TYR A 708 3.52 -10.66 14.33
CA TYR A 708 2.72 -9.61 14.97
C TYR A 708 3.26 -8.19 14.74
N GLY A 709 3.92 -7.90 13.60
CA GLY A 709 4.37 -6.56 13.24
C GLY A 709 5.55 -6.02 14.06
N PHE A 710 6.36 -6.91 14.65
CA PHE A 710 7.55 -6.53 15.42
C PHE A 710 8.79 -6.23 14.57
N ALA A 711 8.68 -6.31 13.24
CA ALA A 711 9.81 -6.26 12.30
C ALA A 711 10.97 -7.19 12.72
N SER A 712 10.62 -8.37 13.25
CA SER A 712 11.60 -9.27 13.86
C SER A 712 12.22 -10.18 12.82
N CYS A 713 13.53 -10.46 12.96
CA CYS A 713 14.23 -11.50 12.20
C CYS A 713 13.65 -12.92 12.41
N LEU A 714 12.75 -13.10 13.37
CA LEU A 714 12.03 -14.35 13.65
C LEU A 714 10.74 -14.52 12.82
N SER A 715 10.37 -13.56 11.97
CA SER A 715 9.26 -13.76 11.04
C SER A 715 9.59 -14.86 10.03
N LEU A 716 8.58 -15.42 9.36
CA LEU A 716 8.69 -16.45 8.34
C LEU A 716 9.62 -16.02 7.19
N ARG A 717 9.75 -14.71 6.95
CA ARG A 717 10.65 -14.10 5.96
C ARG A 717 11.97 -13.62 6.55
N GLY A 718 12.10 -13.60 7.87
CA GLY A 718 13.29 -13.16 8.57
C GLY A 718 14.43 -14.18 8.42
N SER A 719 15.66 -13.68 8.50
CA SER A 719 16.88 -14.51 8.43
C SER A 719 16.96 -15.56 9.54
N ASN A 720 16.21 -15.38 10.63
CA ASN A 720 16.17 -16.25 11.80
C ASN A 720 14.78 -16.88 12.01
N ALA A 721 13.98 -17.07 10.95
CA ALA A 721 12.66 -17.73 11.03
C ALA A 721 12.71 -19.08 11.78
N TRP A 722 13.81 -19.82 11.64
CA TRP A 722 14.04 -21.08 12.36
C TRP A 722 14.04 -20.91 13.89
N GLY A 723 14.37 -19.73 14.41
CA GLY A 723 14.37 -19.43 15.84
C GLY A 723 12.96 -19.40 16.45
N ALA A 724 11.94 -19.04 15.66
CA ALA A 724 10.55 -19.17 16.08
C ALA A 724 10.17 -20.65 16.31
N VAL A 725 10.65 -21.55 15.45
CA VAL A 725 10.48 -23.00 15.63
C VAL A 725 11.18 -23.46 16.90
N SER A 726 12.44 -23.04 17.12
CA SER A 726 13.16 -23.37 18.35
C SER A 726 12.41 -22.90 19.60
N ASN A 727 11.92 -21.66 19.61
CA ASN A 727 11.15 -21.12 20.73
C ASN A 727 9.82 -21.88 20.97
N ALA A 728 9.18 -22.39 19.91
CA ALA A 728 7.95 -23.18 20.03
C ALA A 728 8.21 -24.57 20.65
N ILE A 729 9.23 -25.30 20.18
CA ILE A 729 9.49 -26.70 20.58
C ILE A 729 10.34 -26.84 21.85
N ASP A 730 11.20 -25.88 22.16
CA ASP A 730 12.10 -25.95 23.32
C ASP A 730 11.38 -25.48 24.60
N ILE A 731 10.95 -26.43 25.43
CA ILE A 731 10.11 -26.16 26.60
C ILE A 731 10.73 -25.18 27.60
N ASP A 732 12.06 -25.05 27.66
CA ASP A 732 12.79 -24.11 28.52
C ASP A 732 12.56 -22.64 28.15
N LYS A 733 11.91 -22.38 27.02
CA LYS A 733 11.63 -21.04 26.48
C LYS A 733 10.15 -20.72 26.63
N VAL A 734 9.77 -19.47 26.89
CA VAL A 734 8.36 -19.07 26.91
C VAL A 734 8.19 -17.64 26.42
N ILE A 735 7.10 -17.37 25.72
CA ILE A 735 6.77 -16.03 25.23
C ILE A 735 5.72 -15.42 26.13
N VAL A 736 5.92 -14.16 26.51
CA VAL A 736 4.90 -13.34 27.16
C VAL A 736 4.38 -12.35 26.14
N TRP A 737 3.08 -12.35 25.89
CA TRP A 737 2.39 -11.35 25.08
C TRP A 737 1.87 -10.22 25.95
N ALA A 738 1.87 -9.00 25.42
CA ALA A 738 1.05 -7.91 25.89
C ALA A 738 -0.06 -7.67 24.85
N LYS A 739 -1.33 -7.72 25.26
CA LYS A 739 -2.52 -7.66 24.40
C LYS A 739 -3.43 -6.49 24.82
N GLU A 740 -3.96 -5.75 23.85
CA GLU A 740 -5.05 -4.78 24.06
C GLU A 740 -6.41 -5.50 24.25
N PRO A 741 -7.48 -4.82 24.73
CA PRO A 741 -8.81 -5.42 24.93
C PRO A 741 -9.44 -6.07 23.69
N GLY A 742 -8.97 -5.75 22.48
CA GLY A 742 -9.39 -6.38 21.23
C GLY A 742 -8.59 -7.63 20.81
N GLY A 743 -7.67 -8.11 21.65
CA GLY A 743 -6.79 -9.24 21.35
C GLY A 743 -5.56 -8.87 20.51
N ASN A 744 -5.38 -7.59 20.16
CA ASN A 744 -4.20 -7.12 19.45
C ASN A 744 -2.95 -7.30 20.32
N VAL A 745 -2.03 -8.15 19.86
CA VAL A 745 -0.69 -8.24 20.44
C VAL A 745 0.04 -6.92 20.16
N VAL A 746 0.48 -6.23 21.20
CA VAL A 746 1.20 -4.94 21.12
C VAL A 746 2.62 -4.98 21.66
N GLY A 747 2.93 -6.03 22.40
CA GLY A 747 4.26 -6.27 22.94
C GLY A 747 4.54 -7.75 23.08
N ARG A 748 5.82 -8.11 23.06
CA ARG A 748 6.26 -9.46 23.42
C ARG A 748 7.59 -9.44 24.16
N ARG A 749 7.81 -10.47 24.96
CA ARG A 749 9.11 -10.73 25.59
C ARG A 749 9.35 -12.22 25.69
N LEU A 750 10.55 -12.65 25.29
CA LEU A 750 11.00 -14.03 25.45
C LEU A 750 11.59 -14.18 26.86
N LEU A 751 11.27 -15.28 27.53
CA LEU A 751 11.89 -15.71 28.78
C LEU A 751 12.48 -17.10 28.59
N VAL A 752 13.58 -17.38 29.30
CA VAL A 752 14.23 -18.69 29.25
C VAL A 752 14.59 -19.14 30.65
N LEU A 753 14.23 -20.36 31.02
CA LEU A 753 14.53 -20.95 32.32
C LEU A 753 15.80 -21.82 32.23
N THR A 754 16.82 -21.42 32.97
CA THR A 754 18.10 -22.12 33.09
C THR A 754 18.31 -22.63 34.52
N ASP A 755 19.41 -23.34 34.75
CA ASP A 755 19.90 -23.70 36.09
C ASP A 755 20.53 -22.51 36.83
N THR A 756 20.62 -21.32 36.21
CA THR A 756 21.02 -20.07 36.85
C THR A 756 19.85 -19.14 37.16
N GLY A 757 18.65 -19.42 36.65
CA GLY A 757 17.41 -18.69 36.92
C GLY A 757 16.59 -18.46 35.64
N ILE A 758 15.65 -17.51 35.71
CA ILE A 758 14.90 -17.03 34.54
C ILE A 758 15.65 -15.87 33.91
N LEU A 759 16.08 -16.06 32.67
CA LEU A 759 16.60 -15.02 31.79
C LEU A 759 15.44 -14.30 31.12
N SER A 760 15.50 -12.96 31.10
CA SER A 760 14.57 -12.12 30.37
C SER A 760 15.26 -11.47 29.19
N PHE A 761 14.63 -11.56 28.03
CA PHE A 761 15.12 -10.91 26.81
C PHE A 761 14.44 -9.56 26.62
N ARG A 762 14.80 -8.90 25.52
CA ARG A 762 14.31 -7.57 25.18
C ARG A 762 12.80 -7.56 24.95
N THR A 763 12.17 -6.45 25.36
CA THR A 763 10.79 -6.12 24.97
C THR A 763 10.76 -5.70 23.51
N TYR A 764 9.95 -6.39 22.72
CA TYR A 764 9.57 -5.93 21.38
C TYR A 764 8.17 -5.35 21.45
N THR A 765 7.97 -4.16 20.88
CA THR A 765 6.64 -3.55 20.74
C THR A 765 6.40 -3.26 19.27
N ASN A 766 5.17 -3.49 18.80
CA ASN A 766 4.76 -3.16 17.42
C ASN A 766 4.04 -1.80 17.37
N ARG A 767 3.95 -1.11 18.51
CA ARG A 767 3.34 0.20 18.67
C ARG A 767 4.45 1.20 18.97
N HIS A 768 4.71 2.09 18.02
CA HIS A 768 5.63 3.20 18.24
C HIS A 768 5.23 3.98 19.50
N GLY A 769 6.22 4.27 20.34
CA GLY A 769 6.04 5.04 21.57
C GLY A 769 5.43 4.28 22.74
N LEU A 770 5.04 3.01 22.60
CA LEU A 770 4.54 2.20 23.69
C LEU A 770 5.71 1.61 24.49
N THR A 771 5.92 2.13 25.70
CA THR A 771 6.95 1.66 26.64
C THR A 771 6.38 0.65 27.63
N LEU A 772 6.58 -0.64 27.36
CA LEU A 772 6.04 -1.73 28.18
C LEU A 772 7.05 -2.34 29.16
N ASP A 773 8.30 -1.88 29.17
CA ASP A 773 9.37 -2.56 29.89
C ASP A 773 9.11 -2.69 31.39
N ALA A 774 8.76 -1.61 32.08
CA ALA A 774 8.45 -1.67 33.51
C ALA A 774 7.25 -2.57 33.84
N ALA A 775 6.25 -2.61 32.94
CA ALA A 775 5.10 -3.49 33.09
C ALA A 775 5.47 -4.97 32.89
N PHE A 776 6.31 -5.27 31.88
CA PHE A 776 6.90 -6.60 31.70
C PHE A 776 7.77 -6.99 32.89
N ASP A 777 8.64 -6.10 33.37
CA ASP A 777 9.53 -6.37 34.51
C ASP A 777 8.70 -6.77 35.74
N SER A 778 7.66 -6.00 36.06
CA SER A 778 6.74 -6.33 37.16
C SER A 778 5.97 -7.64 36.94
N PHE A 779 5.50 -7.91 35.71
CA PHE A 779 4.85 -9.18 35.37
C PHE A 779 5.80 -10.37 35.55
N ILE A 780 7.05 -10.21 35.11
CA ILE A 780 8.08 -11.26 35.13
C ILE A 780 8.54 -11.55 36.55
N GLU A 781 8.65 -10.54 37.42
CA GLU A 781 8.91 -10.74 38.85
C GLU A 781 7.80 -11.56 39.52
N GLU A 782 6.54 -11.32 39.17
CA GLU A 782 5.39 -12.10 39.64
C GLU A 782 5.42 -13.53 39.07
N TYR A 783 5.70 -13.68 37.79
CA TYR A 783 5.80 -14.98 37.13
C TYR A 783 6.99 -15.80 37.66
N ALA A 784 8.13 -15.17 37.93
CA ALA A 784 9.30 -15.80 38.53
C ALA A 784 8.99 -16.36 39.93
N ARG A 785 8.26 -15.60 40.76
CA ARG A 785 7.72 -16.09 42.03
C ARG A 785 6.70 -17.21 41.86
N HIS A 786 5.85 -17.13 40.83
CA HIS A 786 4.89 -18.18 40.52
C HIS A 786 5.59 -19.52 40.18
N VAL A 787 6.69 -19.45 39.40
CA VAL A 787 7.52 -20.58 38.98
C VAL A 787 8.46 -21.07 40.08
N GLY A 788 8.89 -20.20 41.01
CA GLY A 788 9.84 -20.57 42.07
C GLY A 788 11.31 -20.55 41.61
N ALA A 789 11.64 -19.70 40.62
CA ALA A 789 13.02 -19.50 40.15
C ALA A 789 13.38 -18.01 40.18
N PRO A 790 14.62 -17.63 40.55
CA PRO A 790 15.04 -16.23 40.59
C PRO A 790 15.22 -15.67 39.17
N LEU A 791 15.11 -14.35 39.01
CA LEU A 791 15.58 -13.67 37.80
C LEU A 791 17.11 -13.62 37.80
N THR A 792 17.70 -13.86 36.64
CA THR A 792 19.16 -13.90 36.49
C THR A 792 19.61 -13.16 35.23
N ARG A 793 20.90 -12.83 35.17
CA ARG A 793 21.57 -12.27 33.99
C ARG A 793 22.65 -13.23 33.54
N GLY A 794 22.81 -13.43 32.24
CA GLY A 794 23.82 -14.34 31.72
C GLY A 794 23.54 -14.77 30.28
N ARG A 795 24.39 -15.65 29.75
CA ARG A 795 24.20 -16.26 28.43
C ARG A 795 23.06 -17.28 28.48
N GLY A 796 22.29 -17.36 27.40
CA GLY A 796 21.19 -18.32 27.29
C GLY A 796 21.66 -19.79 27.22
N PRO A 797 20.77 -20.76 27.52
CA PRO A 797 21.10 -22.18 27.68
C PRO A 797 21.35 -22.93 26.35
N GLY A 798 21.31 -22.25 25.20
CA GLY A 798 21.41 -22.89 23.90
C GLY A 798 20.13 -23.63 23.49
N PRO A 799 20.20 -24.43 22.40
CA PRO A 799 19.08 -25.26 21.95
C PRO A 799 18.85 -26.45 22.90
N LEU A 800 17.58 -26.80 23.15
CA LEU A 800 17.22 -27.95 24.00
C LEU A 800 16.84 -29.18 23.15
N LEU A 801 15.75 -29.07 22.40
CA LEU A 801 15.29 -30.06 21.43
C LEU A 801 15.65 -29.67 20.00
N SER A 802 15.71 -28.36 19.72
CA SER A 802 16.10 -27.77 18.45
C SER A 802 17.57 -28.05 18.07
N ASP A 803 17.95 -27.77 16.82
CA ASP A 803 19.35 -27.88 16.38
C ASP A 803 20.18 -26.65 16.75
N GLN A 804 19.53 -25.49 16.78
CA GLN A 804 20.14 -24.19 17.01
C GLN A 804 19.15 -23.25 17.67
N TRP A 805 19.67 -22.24 18.35
CA TRP A 805 18.88 -21.19 18.99
C TRP A 805 19.49 -19.82 18.68
N TYR A 806 18.63 -18.84 18.43
CA TYR A 806 19.03 -17.46 18.16
C TYR A 806 19.04 -16.68 19.47
N ASP A 807 20.23 -16.31 19.93
CA ASP A 807 20.42 -15.46 21.11
C ASP A 807 20.40 -13.99 20.66
N ASP A 808 19.32 -13.28 20.99
CA ASP A 808 19.18 -11.84 20.77
C ASP A 808 19.77 -10.99 21.91
N VAL A 809 20.60 -11.62 22.75
CA VAL A 809 21.31 -11.07 23.91
C VAL A 809 20.34 -10.71 25.06
N ALA A 810 20.38 -11.50 26.13
CA ALA A 810 19.60 -11.26 27.35
C ALA A 810 19.97 -9.93 28.05
N ILE A 811 19.00 -9.29 28.71
CA ILE A 811 19.14 -7.97 29.38
C ILE A 811 19.54 -8.10 30.86
#